data_AF-A0A915XWM2-F1
#
_entry.id   AF-A0A915XWM2-F1
#
_cell.length_a   1.000
_cell.length_b   1.000
_cell.length_c   1.000
_cell.angle_alpha   90.00
_cell.angle_beta   90.00
_cell.angle_gamma   90.00
#
_symmetry.space_group_name_H-M   'P 1'
#
loop_
_entity.id
_entity.type
_entity.pdbx_description
1 polymer ?
#
loop_
_entity_poly.entity_id
_entity_poly.type
_entity_poly.pdbx_seq_one_letter_code
_entity_poly.pdbx_strand_id
1 'polypeptide(L)'
;MAQNPHIGVVKALVLLPLVVVFLWTVAAKLWGRPVSPSQIRALVALLLAFYLAATAFLGLFWMSRMELPVFDWHYLMGYGLLLVALWHLWLEWPQLLRFFSRLREERHLKWFLLAAGGSGAVALSAVFGGLELFQLRREEPASLQAGSAAPTPVPPVFPTAVPHVVGPAGVSPGPSGFAKSEARQAVAYMARESSASLGGLVRRGLFFGPKVASLRNVGGKTLIPLPPPLVQVGTGLPGALGWLSRPSAPRCGACPLAELATLLFAANGVTEVRRLGGETVYLRAAPSAGALYPVEVYLVNVGAGELAPGVYVYVPQEHGLLPVAGAYDARAWARALGFSEGAVVSGPVVVFTTVFQRTVWKYGSRSYRYVVLDAGHAVANFWLVASALSWPVEVTPFFADPEVEALVGLSPDEEGVVAVGVFGRLPGEPRLLPAFSEVRVTGDWEREELTRLSHRLTRWQWTEGEPWVWQPRWVATAASGHGPDLLQLIKNRRSYRRFSPQPLSSGQLATLLSRLEPMAALVPGGTGVEVRAVVVRDEALSPGVYRWWPGEGGLQLVKSGSFGRALYRAGFSQELLERAAAAVVFSLDEQTLASTFGRRGFRVGLLATGMLGEVVYLAAGEVGLRACGVGAFADNELSALLELPEGTSPVYLVALGKE
;
A
#
# COMPACT_ATOMS: atom_id res chain seq x y z
N MET A 1 -5.32 -15.41 -28.95
CA MET A 1 -5.37 -13.96 -29.26
C MET A 1 -6.73 -13.41 -28.82
N ALA A 2 -6.86 -12.96 -27.57
CA ALA A 2 -8.10 -12.38 -27.04
C ALA A 2 -7.90 -10.88 -26.84
N GLN A 3 -8.81 -10.09 -27.40
CA GLN A 3 -8.70 -8.65 -27.62
C GLN A 3 -8.72 -7.87 -26.29
N ASN A 4 -7.69 -7.05 -26.09
CA ASN A 4 -7.59 -6.09 -25.00
C ASN A 4 -8.71 -5.03 -25.16
N PRO A 5 -9.65 -4.85 -24.21
CA PRO A 5 -10.74 -3.89 -24.35
C PRO A 5 -10.27 -2.44 -24.50
N HIS A 6 -9.05 -2.14 -24.05
CA HIS A 6 -8.40 -0.84 -24.27
C HIS A 6 -7.94 -0.61 -25.72
N ILE A 7 -7.62 -1.68 -26.44
CA ILE A 7 -7.46 -1.61 -27.89
C ILE A 7 -8.81 -1.27 -28.53
N GLY A 8 -9.94 -1.68 -27.95
CA GLY A 8 -11.28 -1.32 -28.43
C GLY A 8 -11.56 0.18 -28.40
N VAL A 9 -11.26 0.86 -27.29
CA VAL A 9 -11.46 2.32 -27.16
C VAL A 9 -10.49 3.11 -28.02
N VAL A 10 -9.22 2.71 -28.07
CA VAL A 10 -8.22 3.37 -28.94
C VAL A 10 -8.53 3.10 -30.41
N LYS A 11 -8.94 1.87 -30.79
CA LYS A 11 -9.42 1.55 -32.15
C LYS A 11 -10.70 2.30 -32.47
N ALA A 12 -11.61 2.48 -31.52
CA ALA A 12 -12.83 3.26 -31.71
C ALA A 12 -12.48 4.72 -31.97
N LEU A 13 -11.57 5.33 -31.20
CA LEU A 13 -11.05 6.68 -31.45
C LEU A 13 -10.33 6.82 -32.81
N VAL A 14 -9.64 5.76 -33.26
CA VAL A 14 -8.95 5.73 -34.57
C VAL A 14 -9.93 5.53 -35.73
N LEU A 15 -10.99 4.73 -35.54
CA LEU A 15 -11.95 4.38 -36.59
C LEU A 15 -13.13 5.35 -36.66
N LEU A 16 -13.47 6.04 -35.58
CA LEU A 16 -14.59 6.98 -35.50
C LEU A 16 -14.56 8.04 -36.61
N PRO A 17 -13.41 8.67 -36.92
CA PRO A 17 -13.34 9.59 -38.06
C PRO A 17 -13.76 8.94 -39.38
N LEU A 18 -13.27 7.73 -39.67
CA LEU A 18 -13.57 7.01 -40.91
C LEU A 18 -15.04 6.60 -40.99
N VAL A 19 -15.62 6.19 -39.86
CA VAL A 19 -17.05 5.87 -39.74
C VAL A 19 -17.91 7.11 -39.98
N VAL A 20 -17.54 8.27 -39.44
CA VAL A 20 -18.26 9.54 -39.65
C VAL A 20 -18.23 9.94 -41.14
N VAL A 21 -17.07 9.85 -41.80
CA VAL A 21 -16.97 10.12 -43.25
C VAL A 21 -17.83 9.14 -44.04
N PHE A 22 -17.77 7.84 -43.72
CA PHE A 22 -18.56 6.81 -44.39
C PHE A 22 -20.06 7.08 -44.26
N LEU A 23 -20.58 7.27 -43.04
CA LEU A 23 -22.00 7.53 -42.80
C LEU A 23 -22.48 8.81 -43.50
N TRP A 24 -21.66 9.86 -43.49
CA TRP A 24 -21.98 11.10 -44.19
C TRP A 24 -22.06 10.91 -45.71
N THR A 25 -21.11 10.20 -46.32
CA THR A 25 -21.14 9.92 -47.77
C THR A 25 -22.33 9.06 -48.18
N VAL A 26 -22.71 8.09 -47.35
CA VAL A 26 -23.90 7.25 -47.57
C VAL A 26 -25.18 8.09 -47.45
N ALA A 27 -25.32 8.91 -46.41
CA ALA A 27 -26.49 9.77 -46.22
C ALA A 27 -26.65 10.80 -47.35
N ALA A 28 -25.55 11.43 -47.77
CA ALA A 28 -25.55 12.37 -48.88
C ALA A 28 -25.96 11.73 -50.21
N LYS A 29 -25.52 10.48 -50.46
CA LYS A 29 -25.94 9.69 -51.63
C LYS A 29 -27.43 9.34 -51.58
N LEU A 30 -27.94 8.94 -50.42
CA LEU A 30 -29.36 8.61 -50.22
C LEU A 30 -30.28 9.84 -50.39
N TRP A 31 -29.78 11.04 -50.09
CA TRP A 31 -30.50 12.30 -50.34
C TRP A 31 -30.28 12.89 -51.73
N GLY A 32 -29.74 12.11 -52.68
CA GLY A 32 -29.57 12.54 -54.07
C GLY A 32 -28.50 13.61 -54.28
N ARG A 33 -27.58 13.79 -53.32
CA ARG A 33 -26.50 14.78 -53.36
C ARG A 33 -25.15 14.10 -53.19
N PRO A 34 -24.62 13.42 -54.23
CA PRO A 34 -23.36 12.70 -54.11
C PRO A 34 -22.21 13.65 -53.73
N VAL A 35 -21.47 13.26 -52.70
CA VAL A 35 -20.31 14.01 -52.23
C VAL A 35 -19.19 13.89 -53.27
N SER A 36 -18.60 15.03 -53.64
CA SER A 36 -17.46 15.02 -54.56
C SER A 36 -16.19 14.43 -53.90
N PRO A 37 -15.30 13.76 -54.67
CA PRO A 37 -14.05 13.22 -54.13
C PRO A 37 -13.13 14.26 -53.47
N SER A 38 -13.25 15.54 -53.82
CA SER A 38 -12.53 16.63 -53.17
C SER A 38 -13.10 16.99 -51.80
N GLN A 39 -14.42 16.91 -51.61
CA GLN A 39 -15.06 17.11 -50.30
C GLN A 39 -14.71 15.98 -49.32
N ILE A 40 -14.62 14.73 -49.80
CA ILE A 40 -14.18 13.59 -48.97
C ILE A 40 -12.74 13.80 -48.52
N ARG A 41 -11.83 14.18 -49.43
CA ARG A 41 -10.43 14.47 -49.10
C ARG A 41 -10.29 15.60 -48.07
N ALA A 42 -11.03 16.70 -48.24
CA ALA A 42 -11.02 17.81 -47.29
C ALA A 42 -11.53 17.39 -45.89
N LEU A 43 -12.60 16.59 -45.82
CA LEU A 43 -13.15 16.12 -44.55
C LEU A 43 -12.20 15.14 -43.83
N VAL A 44 -11.60 14.21 -44.57
CA VAL A 44 -10.58 13.28 -44.03
C VAL A 44 -9.37 14.05 -43.51
N ALA A 45 -8.91 15.08 -44.23
CA ALA A 45 -7.81 15.93 -43.80
C ALA A 45 -8.16 16.67 -42.48
N LEU A 46 -9.33 17.27 -42.36
CA LEU A 46 -9.78 17.95 -41.12
C LEU A 46 -9.86 16.98 -39.93
N LEU A 47 -10.35 15.77 -40.16
CA LEU A 47 -10.47 14.75 -39.14
C LEU A 47 -9.10 14.22 -38.68
N LEU A 48 -8.15 14.06 -39.60
CA LEU A 48 -6.76 13.72 -39.28
C LEU A 48 -6.10 14.84 -38.47
N ALA A 49 -6.34 16.11 -38.81
CA ALA A 49 -5.85 17.25 -38.03
C ALA A 49 -6.39 17.25 -36.59
N PHE A 50 -7.70 17.01 -36.43
CA PHE A 50 -8.33 16.94 -35.12
C PHE A 50 -7.79 15.76 -34.29
N TYR A 51 -7.68 14.58 -34.89
CA TYR A 51 -7.11 13.39 -34.23
C TYR A 51 -5.68 13.66 -33.74
N LEU A 52 -4.86 14.28 -34.60
CA LEU A 52 -3.47 14.59 -34.30
C LEU A 52 -3.35 15.63 -33.17
N ALA A 53 -4.18 16.67 -33.18
CA ALA A 53 -4.23 17.67 -32.11
C ALA A 53 -4.69 17.08 -30.78
N ALA A 54 -5.73 16.24 -30.79
CA ALA A 54 -6.25 15.58 -29.59
C ALA A 54 -5.22 14.61 -28.97
N THR A 55 -4.55 13.82 -29.82
CA THR A 55 -3.51 12.87 -29.36
C THR A 55 -2.22 13.56 -28.92
N ALA A 56 -1.80 14.62 -29.60
CA ALA A 56 -0.65 15.44 -29.18
C ALA A 56 -0.91 16.16 -27.85
N PHE A 57 -2.11 16.73 -27.67
CA PHE A 57 -2.51 17.36 -26.40
C PHE A 57 -2.56 16.35 -25.26
N LEU A 58 -3.16 15.17 -25.49
CA LEU A 58 -3.21 14.10 -24.49
C LEU A 58 -1.80 13.61 -24.12
N GLY A 59 -0.91 13.47 -25.11
CA GLY A 59 0.48 13.10 -24.94
C GLY A 59 1.30 14.12 -24.14
N LEU A 60 1.24 15.41 -24.51
CA LEU A 60 1.91 16.50 -23.78
C LEU A 60 1.39 16.66 -22.35
N PHE A 61 0.07 16.54 -22.16
CA PHE A 61 -0.55 16.60 -20.83
C PHE A 61 -0.09 15.44 -19.94
N TRP A 62 -0.09 14.21 -20.45
CA TRP A 62 0.39 13.03 -19.71
C TRP A 62 1.88 13.12 -19.38
N MET A 63 2.70 13.55 -20.35
CA MET A 63 4.14 13.60 -20.22
C MET A 63 4.61 14.69 -19.25
N SER A 64 3.95 15.86 -19.23
CA SER A 64 4.25 16.94 -18.28
C SER A 64 3.96 16.59 -16.82
N ARG A 65 3.13 15.57 -16.56
CA ARG A 65 2.70 15.19 -15.20
C ARG A 65 3.33 13.91 -14.64
N MET A 66 3.98 13.09 -15.46
CA MET A 66 4.43 11.74 -15.05
C MET A 66 5.94 11.64 -14.76
N GLU A 67 6.71 12.74 -14.85
CA GLU A 67 8.17 12.77 -14.59
C GLU A 67 8.94 11.61 -15.25
N LEU A 68 8.51 11.18 -16.45
CA LEU A 68 9.16 10.12 -17.21
C LEU A 68 10.48 10.66 -17.83
N PRO A 69 11.52 9.82 -18.00
CA PRO A 69 12.77 10.23 -18.61
C PRO A 69 12.54 10.83 -20.01
N VAL A 70 13.31 11.87 -20.33
CA VAL A 70 13.03 12.87 -21.37
C VAL A 70 13.15 12.34 -22.82
N PHE A 71 13.41 11.04 -23.06
CA PHE A 71 13.51 10.55 -24.44
C PHE A 71 13.27 9.03 -24.58
N ASP A 72 12.06 8.64 -24.95
CA ASP A 72 11.72 7.32 -25.54
C ASP A 72 11.46 7.44 -27.05
N TRP A 73 11.88 6.43 -27.81
CA TRP A 73 11.67 6.33 -29.27
C TRP A 73 10.22 6.48 -29.72
N HIS A 74 9.26 6.16 -28.84
CA HIS A 74 7.83 6.36 -29.09
C HIS A 74 7.48 7.85 -29.29
N TYR A 75 8.19 8.78 -28.66
CA TYR A 75 7.99 10.23 -28.87
C TYR A 75 8.50 10.68 -30.22
N LEU A 76 9.67 10.20 -30.66
CA LEU A 76 10.20 10.51 -31.98
C LEU A 76 9.27 10.01 -33.09
N MET A 77 8.69 8.81 -32.92
CA MET A 77 7.69 8.28 -33.84
C MET A 77 6.40 9.12 -33.82
N GLY A 78 5.96 9.59 -32.65
CA GLY A 78 4.83 10.52 -32.52
C GLY A 78 5.08 11.86 -33.23
N TYR A 79 6.26 12.46 -33.04
CA TYR A 79 6.66 13.70 -33.72
C TYR A 79 6.82 13.49 -35.24
N GLY A 80 7.32 12.33 -35.68
CA GLY A 80 7.40 11.97 -37.09
C GLY A 80 6.02 11.86 -37.74
N LEU A 81 5.06 11.21 -37.07
CA LEU A 81 3.66 11.14 -37.52
C LEU A 81 3.00 12.53 -37.56
N LEU A 82 3.28 13.39 -36.58
CA LEU A 82 2.83 14.78 -36.55
C LEU A 82 3.34 15.56 -37.77
N LEU A 83 4.63 15.44 -38.12
CA LEU A 83 5.20 16.09 -39.29
C LEU A 83 4.57 15.60 -40.60
N VAL A 84 4.37 14.28 -40.75
CA VAL A 84 3.73 13.71 -41.95
C VAL A 84 2.29 14.20 -42.09
N ALA A 85 1.54 14.29 -41.00
CA ALA A 85 0.18 14.79 -41.02
C ALA A 85 0.11 16.31 -41.30
N LEU A 86 1.02 17.11 -40.75
CA LEU A 86 1.14 18.54 -41.08
C LEU A 86 1.51 18.75 -42.55
N TRP A 87 2.41 17.93 -43.09
CA TRP A 87 2.77 17.95 -44.51
C TRP A 87 1.57 17.61 -45.40
N HIS A 88 0.80 16.57 -45.03
CA HIS A 88 -0.42 16.21 -45.75
C HIS A 88 -1.45 17.35 -45.74
N LEU A 89 -1.67 17.99 -44.58
CA LEU A 89 -2.57 19.14 -44.45
C LEU A 89 -2.11 20.34 -45.30
N TRP A 90 -0.81 20.56 -45.39
CA TRP A 90 -0.24 21.62 -46.22
C TRP A 90 -0.49 21.38 -47.71
N LEU A 91 -0.32 20.14 -48.18
CA LEU A 91 -0.62 19.76 -49.57
C LEU A 91 -2.11 19.90 -49.91
N GLU A 92 -2.99 19.57 -48.96
CA GLU A 92 -4.44 19.65 -49.13
C GLU A 92 -5.01 21.06 -48.84
N TRP A 93 -4.18 22.01 -48.40
CA TRP A 93 -4.58 23.36 -48.00
C TRP A 93 -5.38 24.12 -49.07
N PRO A 94 -5.01 24.11 -50.37
CA PRO A 94 -5.79 24.78 -51.42
C PRO A 94 -7.17 24.15 -51.64
N GLN A 95 -7.35 22.88 -51.29
CA GLN A 95 -8.65 22.19 -51.40
C GLN A 95 -9.51 22.50 -50.18
N LEU A 96 -8.90 22.58 -48.99
CA LEU A 96 -9.56 23.06 -47.77
C LEU A 96 -10.06 24.49 -47.92
N LEU A 97 -9.24 25.41 -48.46
CA LEU A 97 -9.67 26.79 -48.72
C LEU A 97 -10.87 26.85 -49.68
N ARG A 98 -10.88 26.04 -50.74
CA ARG A 98 -12.02 25.93 -51.67
C ARG A 98 -13.25 25.28 -51.04
N PHE A 99 -13.04 24.33 -50.14
CA PHE A 99 -14.12 23.71 -49.36
C PHE A 99 -14.77 24.75 -48.44
N PHE A 100 -13.96 25.51 -47.67
CA PHE A 100 -14.43 26.57 -46.78
C PHE A 100 -15.06 27.76 -47.51
N SER A 101 -14.55 28.13 -48.69
CA SER A 101 -15.15 29.20 -49.50
C SER A 101 -16.55 28.83 -50.00
N ARG A 102 -16.76 27.59 -50.44
CA ARG A 102 -18.08 27.06 -50.83
C ARG A 102 -19.03 26.90 -49.64
N LEU A 103 -18.49 26.51 -48.48
CA LEU A 103 -19.22 26.44 -47.21
C LEU A 103 -19.79 27.79 -46.76
N ARG A 104 -19.15 28.90 -47.15
CA ARG A 104 -19.58 30.26 -46.83
C ARG A 104 -20.80 30.71 -47.65
N GLU A 105 -21.00 30.12 -48.84
CA GLU A 105 -22.09 30.44 -49.77
C GLU A 105 -23.34 29.59 -49.53
N GLU A 106 -23.21 28.35 -49.04
CA GLU A 106 -24.35 27.48 -48.74
C GLU A 106 -24.93 27.70 -47.33
N ARG A 107 -26.10 28.37 -47.24
CA ARG A 107 -26.84 28.64 -45.98
C ARG A 107 -27.17 27.40 -45.13
N HIS A 108 -27.15 26.20 -45.71
CA HIS A 108 -27.65 24.97 -45.08
C HIS A 108 -26.56 24.19 -44.31
N LEU A 109 -25.27 24.38 -44.61
CA LEU A 109 -24.17 23.74 -43.85
C LEU A 109 -23.82 24.48 -42.54
N LYS A 110 -24.27 25.74 -42.38
CA LYS A 110 -24.21 26.47 -41.11
C LYS A 110 -24.91 25.70 -39.98
N TRP A 111 -26.01 25.00 -40.28
CA TRP A 111 -26.71 24.15 -39.30
C TRP A 111 -25.89 22.95 -38.83
N PHE A 112 -25.04 22.37 -39.70
CA PHE A 112 -24.20 21.21 -39.33
C PHE A 112 -23.02 21.62 -38.44
N LEU A 113 -22.39 22.78 -38.71
CA LEU A 113 -21.34 23.33 -37.83
C LEU A 113 -21.90 23.90 -36.52
N LEU A 114 -23.11 24.46 -36.53
CA LEU A 114 -23.83 24.85 -35.31
C LEU A 114 -24.32 23.64 -34.51
N ALA A 115 -24.68 22.52 -35.15
CA ALA A 115 -24.99 21.26 -34.48
C ALA A 115 -23.73 20.58 -33.93
N ALA A 116 -22.59 20.61 -34.64
CA ALA A 116 -21.31 20.13 -34.12
C ALA A 116 -20.78 21.01 -32.95
N GLY A 117 -21.03 22.33 -32.99
CA GLY A 117 -20.72 23.25 -31.90
C GLY A 117 -21.70 23.18 -30.71
N GLY A 118 -22.97 22.86 -30.95
CA GLY A 118 -24.02 22.74 -29.92
C GLY A 118 -24.13 21.35 -29.29
N SER A 119 -23.73 20.29 -30.00
CA SER A 119 -23.74 18.90 -29.53
C SER A 119 -22.38 18.40 -29.06
N GLY A 120 -21.33 19.23 -29.12
CA GLY A 120 -20.04 18.96 -28.49
C GLY A 120 -20.16 18.73 -26.97
N ALA A 121 -21.18 19.30 -26.33
CA ALA A 121 -21.48 19.06 -24.92
C ALA A 121 -22.24 17.74 -24.64
N VAL A 122 -22.93 17.16 -25.64
CA VAL A 122 -23.78 15.96 -25.46
C VAL A 122 -23.08 14.67 -25.93
N ALA A 123 -22.19 14.75 -26.93
CA ALA A 123 -21.34 13.62 -27.32
C ALA A 123 -20.34 13.22 -26.22
N LEU A 124 -19.94 14.18 -25.37
CA LEU A 124 -19.14 13.93 -24.17
C LEU A 124 -19.94 13.19 -23.08
N SER A 125 -21.26 13.32 -23.01
CA SER A 125 -22.10 12.55 -22.06
C SER A 125 -22.44 11.13 -22.53
N ALA A 126 -22.56 10.90 -23.84
CA ALA A 126 -22.87 9.57 -24.39
C ALA A 126 -21.70 8.57 -24.27
N VAL A 127 -20.46 9.06 -24.24
CA VAL A 127 -19.26 8.23 -23.97
C VAL A 127 -19.16 7.83 -22.49
N PHE A 128 -19.85 8.55 -21.58
CA PHE A 128 -19.85 8.28 -20.14
C PHE A 128 -21.14 7.65 -19.59
N GLY A 129 -22.15 7.38 -20.42
CA GLY A 129 -23.51 7.07 -19.95
C GLY A 129 -24.15 5.73 -20.38
N GLY A 130 -23.50 4.89 -21.19
CA GLY A 130 -24.17 3.71 -21.78
C GLY A 130 -23.40 2.40 -21.65
N LEU A 131 -23.62 1.66 -20.57
CA LEU A 131 -23.24 0.24 -20.46
C LEU A 131 -24.14 -0.47 -19.44
N GLU A 132 -25.45 -0.40 -19.66
CA GLU A 132 -26.36 -1.48 -19.29
C GLU A 132 -27.02 -1.99 -20.56
N LEU A 133 -26.82 -3.29 -20.82
CA LEU A 133 -27.51 -4.20 -21.75
C LEU A 133 -26.47 -5.06 -22.46
N PHE A 134 -26.17 -6.24 -21.91
CA PHE A 134 -26.08 -7.48 -22.69
C PHE A 134 -26.19 -8.67 -21.74
N GLN A 135 -27.34 -9.34 -21.81
CA GLN A 135 -27.61 -10.61 -21.14
C GLN A 135 -26.68 -11.69 -21.71
N LEU A 136 -25.94 -12.37 -20.82
CA LEU A 136 -25.10 -13.52 -21.15
C LEU A 136 -25.95 -14.77 -21.35
N ARG A 137 -25.96 -15.28 -22.58
CA ARG A 137 -26.44 -16.61 -22.94
C ARG A 137 -25.36 -17.62 -22.53
N ARG A 138 -25.74 -18.62 -21.72
CA ARG A 138 -24.90 -19.77 -21.35
C ARG A 138 -24.67 -20.64 -22.59
N GLU A 139 -23.40 -20.95 -22.87
CA GLU A 139 -23.01 -22.11 -23.68
C GLU A 139 -22.07 -22.97 -22.82
N GLU A 140 -22.47 -24.23 -22.62
CA GLU A 140 -21.66 -25.29 -22.04
C GLU A 140 -20.64 -25.79 -23.08
N PRO A 141 -19.40 -26.14 -22.68
CA PRO A 141 -18.56 -26.98 -23.50
C PRO A 141 -18.66 -28.45 -23.09
N ALA A 142 -18.78 -29.27 -24.12
CA ALA A 142 -18.90 -30.71 -24.11
C ALA A 142 -17.70 -31.45 -23.51
N SER A 143 -18.03 -32.61 -22.95
CA SER A 143 -17.15 -33.68 -22.48
C SER A 143 -16.16 -34.17 -23.55
N LEU A 144 -14.89 -34.31 -23.18
CA LEU A 144 -13.95 -35.22 -23.84
C LEU A 144 -13.25 -36.09 -22.79
N GLN A 145 -13.50 -37.39 -22.89
CA GLN A 145 -12.80 -38.43 -22.13
C GLN A 145 -11.53 -38.90 -22.88
N ALA A 146 -10.58 -39.33 -22.05
CA ALA A 146 -9.72 -40.52 -22.17
C ALA A 146 -8.22 -40.29 -22.46
N GLY A 147 -7.40 -40.98 -21.66
CA GLY A 147 -6.06 -41.43 -22.05
C GLY A 147 -4.98 -41.30 -20.97
N SER A 148 -4.74 -42.38 -20.24
CA SER A 148 -3.75 -42.56 -19.16
C SER A 148 -2.28 -42.51 -19.61
N ALA A 149 -1.39 -41.98 -18.76
CA ALA A 149 -0.30 -42.73 -18.10
C ALA A 149 0.66 -41.77 -17.39
N ALA A 150 0.75 -41.86 -16.06
CA ALA A 150 1.66 -41.10 -15.22
C ALA A 150 2.86 -41.97 -14.81
N PRO A 151 4.10 -41.44 -14.79
CA PRO A 151 5.16 -41.95 -13.94
C PRO A 151 5.03 -41.33 -12.53
N THR A 152 5.13 -42.17 -11.52
CA THR A 152 5.00 -41.87 -10.08
C THR A 152 6.13 -40.99 -9.55
N PRO A 153 5.83 -39.81 -8.97
CA PRO A 153 6.71 -39.14 -8.02
C PRO A 153 6.28 -39.51 -6.58
N VAL A 154 7.26 -39.87 -5.76
CA VAL A 154 7.08 -40.11 -4.32
C VAL A 154 6.74 -38.77 -3.64
N PRO A 155 5.58 -38.62 -2.97
CA PRO A 155 5.24 -37.39 -2.27
C PRO A 155 5.98 -37.29 -0.93
N PRO A 156 6.40 -36.09 -0.49
CA PRO A 156 6.66 -35.86 0.92
C PRO A 156 5.34 -36.05 1.69
N VAL A 157 5.38 -36.88 2.73
CA VAL A 157 4.24 -37.16 3.60
C VAL A 157 3.92 -35.91 4.41
N PHE A 158 2.86 -35.19 4.03
CA PHE A 158 2.16 -34.25 4.90
C PHE A 158 0.86 -34.92 5.36
N PRO A 159 0.49 -34.85 6.65
CA PRO A 159 -0.66 -35.56 7.18
C PRO A 159 -1.96 -35.09 6.50
N THR A 160 -2.60 -36.00 5.76
CA THR A 160 -3.84 -35.77 5.00
C THR A 160 -5.11 -35.81 5.85
N ALA A 161 -4.99 -35.85 7.17
CA ALA A 161 -6.13 -35.81 8.09
C ALA A 161 -5.72 -35.11 9.38
N VAL A 162 -6.31 -33.94 9.63
CA VAL A 162 -6.33 -33.28 10.93
C VAL A 162 -7.79 -33.07 11.30
N PRO A 163 -8.20 -33.32 12.57
CA PRO A 163 -9.59 -33.33 12.97
C PRO A 163 -10.22 -31.95 12.84
N HIS A 164 -11.55 -31.89 12.73
CA HIS A 164 -12.31 -30.67 12.99
C HIS A 164 -11.96 -30.17 14.41
N VAL A 165 -11.10 -29.15 14.51
CA VAL A 165 -10.78 -28.48 15.77
C VAL A 165 -10.91 -26.98 15.57
N VAL A 166 -11.99 -26.45 16.16
CA VAL A 166 -12.15 -25.16 16.83
C VAL A 166 -11.18 -24.05 16.39
N GLY A 167 -11.76 -22.96 15.86
CA GLY A 167 -11.06 -21.71 15.57
C GLY A 167 -10.23 -21.20 16.76
N PRO A 168 -9.32 -20.22 16.56
CA PRO A 168 -8.20 -19.96 17.45
C PRO A 168 -8.65 -19.69 18.90
N ALA A 169 -8.64 -20.74 19.73
CA ALA A 169 -8.90 -20.64 21.15
C ALA A 169 -7.73 -19.90 21.79
N GLY A 170 -8.03 -18.81 22.51
CA GLY A 170 -7.04 -17.96 23.21
C GLY A 170 -6.92 -16.53 22.69
N VAL A 171 -8.00 -15.92 22.19
CA VAL A 171 -8.13 -14.46 22.19
C VAL A 171 -8.93 -14.14 23.44
N SER A 172 -8.34 -13.44 24.42
CA SER A 172 -9.11 -12.89 25.54
C SER A 172 -10.26 -12.07 24.96
N PRO A 173 -11.51 -12.23 25.45
CA PRO A 173 -12.63 -11.47 24.92
C PRO A 173 -12.29 -9.98 25.02
N GLY A 174 -12.37 -9.27 23.88
CA GLY A 174 -12.34 -7.80 23.88
C GLY A 174 -13.43 -7.25 24.82
N PRO A 175 -13.32 -5.99 25.26
CA PRO A 175 -14.11 -5.46 26.37
C PRO A 175 -15.62 -5.73 26.24
N SER A 176 -16.24 -6.13 27.35
CA SER A 176 -17.69 -6.30 27.45
C SER A 176 -18.36 -4.93 27.65
N GLY A 177 -18.74 -4.27 26.55
CA GLY A 177 -19.48 -3.00 26.62
C GLY A 177 -19.99 -2.41 25.30
N PHE A 178 -19.81 -3.10 24.17
CA PHE A 178 -20.07 -2.51 22.85
C PHE A 178 -21.44 -2.89 22.27
N ALA A 179 -22.03 -1.94 21.53
CA ALA A 179 -22.86 -2.30 20.38
C ALA A 179 -21.91 -2.81 19.27
N LYS A 180 -21.55 -4.10 19.32
CA LYS A 180 -20.62 -4.76 18.36
C LYS A 180 -20.95 -4.49 16.89
N SER A 181 -22.19 -4.11 16.58
CA SER A 181 -22.65 -3.69 15.26
C SER A 181 -22.02 -2.38 14.77
N GLU A 182 -21.89 -1.36 15.62
CA GLU A 182 -21.41 -0.03 15.19
C GLU A 182 -19.90 -0.05 14.86
N ALA A 183 -19.10 -0.69 15.70
CA ALA A 183 -17.66 -0.84 15.44
C ALA A 183 -17.41 -1.62 14.14
N ARG A 184 -18.18 -2.70 13.90
CA ARG A 184 -18.12 -3.46 12.65
C ARG A 184 -18.49 -2.59 11.44
N GLN A 185 -19.56 -1.81 11.54
CA GLN A 185 -19.96 -0.90 10.47
C GLN A 185 -18.89 0.14 10.15
N ALA A 186 -18.24 0.72 11.16
CA ALA A 186 -17.18 1.70 10.97
C ALA A 186 -15.91 1.09 10.34
N VAL A 187 -15.49 -0.11 10.78
CA VAL A 187 -14.35 -0.83 10.16
C VAL A 187 -14.67 -1.17 8.70
N ALA A 188 -15.86 -1.72 8.44
CA ALA A 188 -16.31 -2.03 7.08
C ALA A 188 -16.44 -0.77 6.21
N TYR A 189 -16.89 0.36 6.76
CA TYR A 189 -16.93 1.64 6.07
C TYR A 189 -15.52 2.09 5.67
N MET A 190 -14.57 2.11 6.62
CA MET A 190 -13.19 2.49 6.32
C MET A 190 -12.56 1.57 5.28
N ALA A 191 -12.78 0.25 5.39
CA ALA A 191 -12.28 -0.72 4.41
C ALA A 191 -12.89 -0.45 3.02
N ARG A 192 -14.21 -0.29 2.92
CA ARG A 192 -14.92 -0.06 1.65
C ARG A 192 -14.56 1.28 1.00
N GLU A 193 -14.56 2.38 1.74
CA GLU A 193 -14.34 3.72 1.16
C GLU A 193 -12.86 3.99 0.80
N SER A 194 -11.95 3.22 1.40
CA SER A 194 -10.53 3.18 1.03
C SER A 194 -10.20 2.12 -0.03
N SER A 195 -11.18 1.30 -0.43
CA SER A 195 -11.01 0.32 -1.51
C SER A 195 -10.83 1.01 -2.86
N ALA A 196 -10.12 0.35 -3.77
CA ALA A 196 -9.92 0.85 -5.12
C ALA A 196 -10.61 -0.07 -6.12
N SER A 197 -11.23 0.53 -7.12
CA SER A 197 -11.70 -0.13 -8.32
C SER A 197 -11.19 0.64 -9.53
N LEU A 198 -10.99 -0.06 -10.65
CA LEU A 198 -10.52 0.58 -11.88
C LEU A 198 -11.46 1.71 -12.34
N GLY A 199 -12.77 1.46 -12.27
CA GLY A 199 -13.81 2.46 -12.57
C GLY A 199 -13.84 3.61 -11.56
N GLY A 200 -13.60 3.35 -10.27
CA GLY A 200 -13.51 4.38 -9.24
C GLY A 200 -12.29 5.29 -9.41
N LEU A 201 -11.14 4.73 -9.79
CA LEU A 201 -9.93 5.50 -10.07
C LEU A 201 -10.11 6.44 -11.27
N VAL A 202 -10.79 5.97 -12.32
CA VAL A 202 -11.11 6.76 -13.51
C VAL A 202 -12.14 7.86 -13.20
N ARG A 203 -13.20 7.53 -12.44
CA ARG A 203 -14.26 8.50 -12.08
C ARG A 203 -13.76 9.62 -11.18
N ARG A 204 -12.85 9.33 -10.24
CA ARG A 204 -12.32 10.34 -9.32
C ARG A 204 -11.42 11.36 -10.00
N GLY A 205 -10.90 11.06 -11.20
CA GLY A 205 -9.89 11.88 -11.88
C GLY A 205 -8.55 11.87 -11.12
N LEU A 206 -7.44 12.08 -11.83
CA LEU A 206 -6.12 12.28 -11.21
C LEU A 206 -6.00 13.71 -10.66
N PHE A 207 -6.75 13.99 -9.59
CA PHE A 207 -6.63 15.24 -8.85
C PHE A 207 -5.60 15.06 -7.73
N PHE A 208 -4.40 15.59 -7.96
CA PHE A 208 -3.38 15.73 -6.93
C PHE A 208 -3.66 17.00 -6.13
N GLY A 209 -3.67 16.88 -4.81
CA GLY A 209 -3.62 18.04 -3.91
C GLY A 209 -2.25 18.73 -3.96
N PRO A 210 -2.07 19.83 -3.22
CA PRO A 210 -0.77 20.48 -3.12
C PRO A 210 0.26 19.50 -2.50
N LYS A 211 1.34 19.21 -3.24
CA LYS A 211 2.46 18.39 -2.77
C LYS A 211 3.11 19.09 -1.57
N VAL A 212 3.27 18.35 -0.48
CA VAL A 212 3.95 18.81 0.73
C VAL A 212 5.32 18.15 0.82
N ALA A 213 6.29 18.85 1.42
CA ALA A 213 7.61 18.30 1.64
C ALA A 213 7.53 17.00 2.47
N SER A 214 8.26 15.97 2.04
CA SER A 214 8.45 14.73 2.79
C SER A 214 9.39 14.89 3.99
N LEU A 215 10.01 16.06 4.11
CA LEU A 215 10.97 16.41 5.15
C LEU A 215 10.33 17.40 6.11
N ARG A 216 10.60 17.24 7.41
CA ARG A 216 10.20 18.22 8.42
C ARG A 216 11.02 19.50 8.25
N ASN A 217 10.35 20.64 8.35
CA ASN A 217 11.03 21.93 8.39
C ASN A 217 11.63 22.14 9.80
N VAL A 218 12.96 22.24 9.87
CA VAL A 218 13.70 22.45 11.12
C VAL A 218 13.67 23.93 11.55
N GLY A 219 13.29 24.85 10.66
CA GLY A 219 13.05 26.27 11.00
C GLY A 219 14.29 27.00 11.53
N GLY A 220 15.49 26.60 11.10
CA GLY A 220 16.76 27.17 11.58
C GLY A 220 17.12 26.80 13.02
N LYS A 221 16.36 25.92 13.67
CA LYS A 221 16.69 25.41 15.01
C LYS A 221 17.95 24.55 14.97
N THR A 222 18.71 24.56 16.07
CA THR A 222 19.92 23.73 16.20
C THR A 222 19.52 22.28 16.47
N LEU A 223 20.03 21.37 15.65
CA LEU A 223 19.88 19.92 15.85
C LEU A 223 20.93 19.41 16.83
N ILE A 224 20.55 18.45 17.66
CA ILE A 224 21.49 17.65 18.45
C ILE A 224 21.98 16.51 17.54
N PRO A 225 23.26 16.49 17.14
CA PRO A 225 23.77 15.43 16.26
C PRO A 225 23.74 14.09 17.00
N LEU A 226 23.38 13.02 16.30
CA LEU A 226 23.50 11.66 16.84
C LEU A 226 24.83 11.03 16.43
N PRO A 227 25.42 10.17 17.28
CA PRO A 227 26.54 9.33 16.88
C PRO A 227 26.13 8.45 15.69
N PRO A 228 27.05 8.10 14.79
CA PRO A 228 26.73 7.26 13.64
C PRO A 228 26.10 5.93 14.08
N PRO A 229 25.14 5.38 13.31
CA PRO A 229 24.56 4.08 13.61
C PRO A 229 25.64 3.01 13.70
N LEU A 230 25.43 2.02 14.57
CA LEU A 230 26.34 0.89 14.70
C LEU A 230 26.63 0.24 13.35
N VAL A 231 27.80 -0.36 13.23
CA VAL A 231 28.18 -1.12 12.04
C VAL A 231 27.36 -2.41 11.95
N GLN A 232 27.15 -3.06 13.08
CA GLN A 232 26.45 -4.34 13.23
C GLN A 232 25.78 -4.41 14.59
N VAL A 233 24.71 -5.20 14.69
CA VAL A 233 23.93 -5.45 15.92
C VAL A 233 24.19 -6.85 16.48
N GLY A 234 24.95 -7.68 15.76
CA GLY A 234 25.51 -8.93 16.26
C GLY A 234 24.63 -10.16 16.04
N THR A 235 23.46 -10.01 15.40
CA THR A 235 22.60 -11.12 15.03
C THR A 235 21.79 -10.80 13.77
N GLY A 236 21.27 -11.83 13.12
CA GLY A 236 20.39 -11.71 11.95
C GLY A 236 18.91 -11.69 12.32
N LEU A 237 18.05 -11.63 11.29
CA LEU A 237 16.60 -11.67 11.44
C LEU A 237 16.09 -12.86 12.29
N PRO A 238 16.59 -14.11 12.11
CA PRO A 238 16.14 -15.24 12.93
C PRO A 238 16.42 -15.05 14.42
N GLY A 239 17.62 -14.53 14.77
CA GLY A 239 17.99 -14.31 16.16
C GLY A 239 17.20 -13.18 16.82
N ALA A 240 16.92 -12.10 16.09
CA ALA A 240 16.06 -11.02 16.57
C ALA A 240 14.61 -11.49 16.82
N LEU A 241 14.03 -12.26 15.89
CA LEU A 241 12.70 -12.86 16.05
C LEU A 241 12.68 -13.90 17.17
N GLY A 242 13.74 -14.70 17.30
CA GLY A 242 13.89 -15.66 18.39
C GLY A 242 13.92 -14.98 19.75
N TRP A 243 14.66 -13.87 19.88
CA TRP A 243 14.68 -13.07 21.10
C TRP A 243 13.32 -12.43 21.40
N LEU A 244 12.59 -11.92 20.38
CA LEU A 244 11.22 -11.42 20.57
C LEU A 244 10.28 -12.51 21.10
N SER A 245 10.39 -13.73 20.57
CA SER A 245 9.55 -14.85 21.00
C SER A 245 9.93 -15.39 22.37
N ARG A 246 11.21 -15.34 22.74
CA ARG A 246 11.71 -15.74 24.06
C ARG A 246 12.87 -14.84 24.49
N PRO A 247 12.57 -13.69 25.12
CA PRO A 247 13.60 -12.79 25.60
C PRO A 247 14.53 -13.52 26.58
N SER A 248 15.83 -13.41 26.36
CA SER A 248 16.85 -13.98 27.22
C SER A 248 17.93 -12.95 27.49
N ALA A 249 18.42 -12.92 28.74
CA ALA A 249 19.41 -11.94 29.22
C ALA A 249 19.11 -10.49 28.79
N PRO A 250 17.92 -9.94 29.10
CA PRO A 250 17.58 -8.58 28.72
C PRO A 250 18.55 -7.58 29.34
N ARG A 251 18.91 -6.55 28.58
CA ARG A 251 19.75 -5.46 29.09
C ARG A 251 19.00 -4.64 30.12
N CYS A 252 19.75 -4.15 31.10
CA CYS A 252 19.27 -3.26 32.15
C CYS A 252 20.04 -1.93 32.12
N GLY A 253 19.43 -0.88 32.66
CA GLY A 253 20.04 0.45 32.75
C GLY A 253 19.72 1.35 31.56
N ALA A 254 20.47 2.44 31.44
CA ALA A 254 20.26 3.44 30.40
C ALA A 254 20.75 2.92 29.04
N CYS A 255 19.92 3.07 28.00
CA CYS A 255 20.33 2.77 26.63
C CYS A 255 21.40 3.78 26.16
N PRO A 256 22.60 3.33 25.74
CA PRO A 256 23.64 4.22 25.22
C PRO A 256 23.14 5.02 24.02
N LEU A 257 23.62 6.26 23.87
CA LEU A 257 23.15 7.13 22.79
C LEU A 257 23.41 6.54 21.39
N ALA A 258 24.50 5.79 21.21
CA ALA A 258 24.82 5.09 19.96
C ALA A 258 23.80 4.01 19.59
N GLU A 259 23.30 3.26 20.57
CA GLU A 259 22.29 2.24 20.34
C GLU A 259 20.93 2.87 20.07
N LEU A 260 20.57 3.92 20.82
CA LEU A 260 19.37 4.70 20.56
C LEU A 260 19.38 5.35 19.17
N ALA A 261 20.50 5.93 18.76
CA ALA A 261 20.70 6.46 17.41
C ALA A 261 20.53 5.37 16.34
N THR A 262 21.03 4.16 16.61
CA THR A 262 20.88 3.00 15.71
C THR A 262 19.43 2.56 15.59
N LEU A 263 18.65 2.58 16.68
CA LEU A 263 17.23 2.26 16.67
C LEU A 263 16.41 3.27 15.85
N LEU A 264 16.68 4.58 16.03
CA LEU A 264 16.04 5.65 15.26
C LEU A 264 16.42 5.57 13.77
N PHE A 265 17.67 5.24 13.47
CA PHE A 265 18.13 5.00 12.11
C PHE A 265 17.45 3.79 11.47
N ALA A 266 17.32 2.68 12.19
CA ALA A 266 16.63 1.49 11.68
C ALA A 266 15.15 1.79 11.36
N ALA A 267 14.49 2.58 12.22
CA ALA A 267 13.11 2.99 12.02
C ALA A 267 12.93 3.85 10.75
N ASN A 268 13.74 4.90 10.59
CA ASN A 268 13.43 5.96 9.62
C ASN A 268 14.67 6.68 9.03
N GLY A 269 15.88 6.16 9.23
CA GLY A 269 17.12 6.78 8.75
C GLY A 269 17.28 6.72 7.23
N VAL A 270 18.03 7.66 6.67
CA VAL A 270 18.34 7.69 5.23
C VAL A 270 19.38 6.63 4.90
N THR A 271 19.06 5.76 3.94
CA THR A 271 19.94 4.66 3.48
C THR A 271 20.46 4.87 2.07
N GLU A 272 19.85 5.75 1.28
CA GLU A 272 20.33 6.14 -0.05
C GLU A 272 19.76 7.48 -0.48
N VAL A 273 20.56 8.27 -1.19
CA VAL A 273 20.14 9.55 -1.77
C VAL A 273 20.16 9.41 -3.29
N ARG A 274 19.03 9.68 -3.95
CA ARG A 274 18.90 9.65 -5.41
C ARG A 274 18.52 11.02 -5.96
N ARG A 275 19.02 11.34 -7.16
CA ARG A 275 18.52 12.46 -7.96
C ARG A 275 17.58 11.95 -9.03
N LEU A 276 16.32 12.36 -8.97
CA LEU A 276 15.25 11.97 -9.90
C LEU A 276 14.53 13.23 -10.37
N GLY A 277 14.49 13.47 -11.68
CA GLY A 277 13.76 14.62 -12.24
C GLY A 277 14.24 15.99 -11.77
N GLY A 278 15.48 16.11 -11.27
CA GLY A 278 16.00 17.34 -10.65
C GLY A 278 15.70 17.48 -9.14
N GLU A 279 14.87 16.61 -8.57
CA GLU A 279 14.63 16.55 -7.12
C GLU A 279 15.60 15.55 -6.44
N THR A 280 15.93 15.83 -5.17
CA THR A 280 16.70 14.91 -4.32
C THR A 280 15.72 14.07 -3.48
N VAL A 281 15.78 12.75 -3.64
CA VAL A 281 14.95 11.78 -2.93
C VAL A 281 15.82 11.05 -1.90
N TYR A 282 15.43 11.16 -0.63
CA TYR A 282 16.07 10.49 0.49
C TYR A 282 15.34 9.17 0.78
N LEU A 283 15.87 8.06 0.23
CA LEU A 283 15.34 6.74 0.52
C LEU A 283 15.69 6.34 1.94
N ARG A 284 14.69 5.81 2.67
CA ARG A 284 14.82 5.47 4.08
C ARG A 284 14.92 3.96 4.31
N ALA A 285 15.33 3.60 5.53
CA ALA A 285 15.37 2.25 6.05
C ALA A 285 14.03 1.54 5.83
N ALA A 286 12.93 2.11 6.32
CA ALA A 286 11.59 1.63 6.03
C ALA A 286 11.14 2.00 4.59
N PRO A 287 10.47 1.08 3.86
CA PRO A 287 9.76 1.44 2.62
C PRO A 287 8.59 2.40 2.92
N SER A 288 8.18 3.16 1.90
CA SER A 288 7.01 4.03 1.99
C SER A 288 6.26 4.07 0.67
N ALA A 289 4.93 4.06 0.73
CA ALA A 289 4.08 4.20 -0.45
C ALA A 289 4.44 5.47 -1.24
N GLY A 290 4.90 5.29 -2.48
CA GLY A 290 5.30 6.39 -3.35
C GLY A 290 6.54 7.17 -2.89
N ALA A 291 7.31 6.65 -1.92
CA ALA A 291 8.43 7.35 -1.29
C ALA A 291 8.03 8.71 -0.66
N LEU A 292 6.84 8.77 -0.06
CA LEU A 292 6.29 10.00 0.53
C LEU A 292 6.67 10.21 2.01
N TYR A 293 7.06 9.13 2.70
CA TYR A 293 7.58 9.13 4.07
C TYR A 293 6.72 9.92 5.08
N PRO A 294 5.47 9.48 5.32
CA PRO A 294 4.58 10.12 6.29
C PRO A 294 5.04 9.93 7.73
N VAL A 295 5.88 8.92 8.01
CA VAL A 295 6.27 8.52 9.36
C VAL A 295 7.28 9.50 9.96
N GLU A 296 6.98 9.95 11.17
CA GLU A 296 7.91 10.66 12.06
C GLU A 296 8.14 9.82 13.32
N VAL A 297 9.34 9.95 13.90
CA VAL A 297 9.75 9.16 15.07
C VAL A 297 10.18 10.14 16.15
N TYR A 298 9.43 10.17 17.24
CA TYR A 298 9.75 10.98 18.41
C TYR A 298 10.44 10.11 19.45
N LEU A 299 11.41 10.70 20.12
CA LEU A 299 12.09 10.17 21.26
C LEU A 299 11.74 11.01 22.47
N VAL A 300 11.12 10.41 23.46
CA VAL A 300 10.91 10.99 24.78
C VAL A 300 11.96 10.40 25.70
N ASN A 301 12.88 11.24 26.14
CA ASN A 301 13.85 10.86 27.13
C ASN A 301 13.38 11.33 28.51
N VAL A 302 13.12 10.40 29.42
CA VAL A 302 12.66 10.67 30.78
C VAL A 302 13.80 10.83 31.79
N GLY A 303 15.03 11.08 31.30
CA GLY A 303 16.20 11.40 32.12
C GLY A 303 17.16 10.24 32.35
N ALA A 304 17.32 9.36 31.37
CA ALA A 304 18.30 8.28 31.39
C ALA A 304 19.36 8.48 30.30
N GLY A 305 20.63 8.20 30.62
CA GLY A 305 21.73 8.19 29.65
C GLY A 305 22.34 9.57 29.35
N GLU A 306 22.92 9.70 28.16
CA GLU A 306 23.73 10.87 27.75
C GLU A 306 22.88 12.05 27.22
N LEU A 307 21.62 11.81 26.88
CA LEU A 307 20.71 12.83 26.38
C LEU A 307 20.01 13.51 27.56
N ALA A 308 19.76 14.82 27.47
CA ALA A 308 18.96 15.52 28.48
C ALA A 308 17.51 15.02 28.48
N PRO A 309 16.78 15.11 29.60
CA PRO A 309 15.35 14.87 29.61
C PRO A 309 14.62 15.80 28.64
N GLY A 310 13.67 15.28 27.86
CA GLY A 310 12.95 16.07 26.88
C GLY A 310 12.23 15.25 25.83
N VAL A 311 11.48 15.93 24.97
CA VAL A 311 10.86 15.36 23.77
C VAL A 311 11.61 15.84 22.55
N TYR A 312 11.98 14.90 21.70
CA TYR A 312 12.76 15.12 20.50
C TYR A 312 12.06 14.46 19.31
N VAL A 313 12.17 15.06 18.13
CA VAL A 313 11.83 14.39 16.87
C VAL A 313 13.11 14.06 16.11
N TYR A 314 13.21 12.83 15.61
CA TYR A 314 14.34 12.40 14.80
C TYR A 314 14.25 13.00 13.40
N VAL A 315 15.33 13.64 12.95
CA VAL A 315 15.46 14.22 11.62
C VAL A 315 16.38 13.34 10.78
N PRO A 316 15.83 12.56 9.82
CA PRO A 316 16.59 11.52 9.12
C PRO A 316 17.78 12.00 8.27
N GLN A 317 17.67 13.16 7.63
CA GLN A 317 18.66 13.61 6.64
C GLN A 317 19.97 14.04 7.29
N GLU A 318 19.86 14.64 8.48
CA GLU A 318 20.97 15.13 9.27
C GLU A 318 21.41 14.11 10.33
N HIS A 319 20.68 12.99 10.47
CA HIS A 319 20.85 12.01 11.54
C HIS A 319 20.99 12.71 12.90
N GLY A 320 19.95 13.47 13.27
CA GLY A 320 19.95 14.32 14.46
C GLY A 320 18.59 14.37 15.14
N LEU A 321 18.58 14.94 16.35
CA LEU A 321 17.38 15.16 17.14
C LEU A 321 17.05 16.65 17.18
N LEU A 322 15.79 16.97 16.89
CA LEU A 322 15.23 18.31 17.07
C LEU A 322 14.39 18.34 18.36
N PRO A 323 14.76 19.15 19.37
CA PRO A 323 13.90 19.36 20.54
C PRO A 323 12.55 19.96 20.14
N VAL A 324 11.47 19.40 20.66
CA VAL A 324 10.09 19.90 20.45
C VAL A 324 9.44 20.25 21.77
N ALA A 325 8.42 21.11 21.70
CA ALA A 325 7.60 21.42 22.86
C ALA A 325 6.76 20.19 23.20
N GLY A 326 7.09 19.53 24.30
CA GLY A 326 6.42 18.32 24.79
C GLY A 326 6.79 18.05 26.24
N ALA A 327 5.98 17.26 26.93
CA ALA A 327 6.20 16.92 28.33
C ALA A 327 6.94 15.58 28.45
N TYR A 328 8.03 15.57 29.22
CA TYR A 328 8.83 14.38 29.55
C TYR A 328 8.46 13.81 30.93
N ASP A 329 7.23 14.05 31.39
CA ASP A 329 6.73 13.57 32.68
C ASP A 329 6.51 12.05 32.66
N ALA A 330 7.38 11.32 33.35
CA ALA A 330 7.34 9.86 33.43
C ALA A 330 6.01 9.30 33.99
N ARG A 331 5.32 10.03 34.88
CA ARG A 331 4.01 9.62 35.40
C ARG A 331 2.91 9.88 34.39
N ALA A 332 2.97 11.00 33.68
CA ALA A 332 2.01 11.29 32.62
C ALA A 332 2.11 10.29 31.46
N TRP A 333 3.33 9.90 31.07
CA TRP A 333 3.56 8.83 30.10
C TRP A 333 3.05 7.49 30.58
N ALA A 334 3.29 7.13 31.85
CA ALA A 334 2.74 5.91 32.43
C ALA A 334 1.19 5.89 32.36
N ARG A 335 0.53 7.00 32.71
CA ARG A 335 -0.94 7.11 32.59
C ARG A 335 -1.43 7.03 31.14
N ALA A 336 -0.81 7.75 30.21
CA ALA A 336 -1.18 7.74 28.80
C ALA A 336 -1.04 6.34 28.18
N LEU A 337 -0.11 5.55 28.70
CA LEU A 337 0.12 4.15 28.33
C LEU A 337 -0.68 3.16 29.21
N GLY A 338 -1.59 3.63 30.07
CA GLY A 338 -2.46 2.75 30.85
C GLY A 338 -1.71 1.86 31.86
N PHE A 339 -0.56 2.31 32.39
CA PHE A 339 0.04 1.66 33.55
C PHE A 339 -0.77 1.96 34.82
N SER A 340 -0.59 1.13 35.85
CA SER A 340 -1.26 1.28 37.15
C SER A 340 -0.97 2.65 37.79
N GLU A 341 -1.89 3.12 38.62
CA GLU A 341 -1.72 4.36 39.36
C GLU A 341 -0.40 4.36 40.16
N GLY A 342 0.33 5.47 40.12
CA GLY A 342 1.64 5.62 40.75
C GLY A 342 2.83 5.07 39.94
N ALA A 343 2.60 4.34 38.85
CA ALA A 343 3.68 3.85 37.99
C ALA A 343 4.42 4.99 37.28
N VAL A 344 5.68 4.72 36.93
CA VAL A 344 6.55 5.60 36.15
C VAL A 344 7.20 4.79 35.04
N VAL A 345 7.30 5.35 33.84
CA VAL A 345 8.17 4.79 32.80
C VAL A 345 9.62 5.02 33.21
N SER A 346 10.44 3.97 33.20
CA SER A 346 11.83 4.01 33.68
C SER A 346 12.86 4.18 32.57
N GLY A 347 12.44 4.04 31.30
CA GLY A 347 13.31 4.17 30.14
C GLY A 347 12.70 5.08 29.06
N PRO A 348 13.43 5.28 27.95
CA PRO A 348 12.95 6.07 26.83
C PRO A 348 11.61 5.57 26.29
N VAL A 349 10.81 6.49 25.77
CA VAL A 349 9.58 6.18 25.02
C VAL A 349 9.77 6.65 23.59
N VAL A 350 9.50 5.80 22.62
CA VAL A 350 9.60 6.09 21.19
C VAL A 350 8.21 6.14 20.60
N VAL A 351 7.82 7.26 20.00
CA VAL A 351 6.46 7.47 19.48
C VAL A 351 6.51 7.54 17.96
N PHE A 352 5.72 6.70 17.30
CA PHE A 352 5.57 6.68 15.86
C PHE A 352 4.30 7.43 15.49
N THR A 353 4.45 8.43 14.64
CA THR A 353 3.34 9.27 14.17
C THR A 353 3.30 9.28 12.65
N THR A 354 2.20 9.78 12.09
CA THR A 354 2.05 9.95 10.64
C THR A 354 1.53 11.33 10.29
N VAL A 355 2.25 12.05 9.43
CA VAL A 355 1.81 13.34 8.89
C VAL A 355 0.90 13.08 7.69
N PHE A 356 -0.41 13.23 7.89
CA PHE A 356 -1.42 12.78 6.91
C PHE A 356 -1.25 13.45 5.54
N GLN A 357 -1.00 14.76 5.55
CA GLN A 357 -0.96 15.54 4.32
C GLN A 357 0.14 15.10 3.36
N ARG A 358 1.23 14.46 3.83
CA ARG A 358 2.31 13.93 2.97
C ARG A 358 1.83 12.84 2.03
N THR A 359 0.75 12.14 2.38
CA THR A 359 0.20 11.01 1.60
C THR A 359 -1.15 11.35 0.98
N VAL A 360 -1.99 12.11 1.69
CA VAL A 360 -3.35 12.51 1.26
C VAL A 360 -3.34 13.23 -0.09
N TRP A 361 -2.39 14.13 -0.34
CA TRP A 361 -2.32 14.87 -1.59
C TRP A 361 -2.20 13.96 -2.82
N LYS A 362 -1.60 12.76 -2.67
CA LYS A 362 -1.38 11.79 -3.75
C LYS A 362 -2.43 10.70 -3.81
N TYR A 363 -2.86 10.19 -2.66
CA TYR A 363 -3.65 8.96 -2.58
C TYR A 363 -5.07 9.13 -2.03
N GLY A 364 -5.45 10.35 -1.63
CA GLY A 364 -6.81 10.67 -1.19
C GLY A 364 -7.31 9.70 -0.12
N SER A 365 -8.50 9.12 -0.35
CA SER A 365 -9.16 8.22 0.63
C SER A 365 -8.38 6.95 0.97
N ARG A 366 -7.41 6.54 0.14
CA ARG A 366 -6.59 5.34 0.43
C ARG A 366 -5.41 5.61 1.37
N SER A 367 -5.14 6.89 1.65
CA SER A 367 -3.93 7.30 2.37
C SER A 367 -3.85 6.73 3.77
N TYR A 368 -4.97 6.55 4.47
CA TYR A 368 -4.96 5.95 5.82
C TYR A 368 -4.34 4.54 5.85
N ARG A 369 -4.66 3.71 4.85
CA ARG A 369 -4.03 2.39 4.73
C ARG A 369 -2.52 2.54 4.60
N TYR A 370 -2.07 3.44 3.74
CA TYR A 370 -0.64 3.63 3.45
C TYR A 370 0.14 4.22 4.61
N VAL A 371 -0.36 5.25 5.28
CA VAL A 371 0.37 5.87 6.39
C VAL A 371 0.54 4.89 7.56
N VAL A 372 -0.47 4.07 7.84
CA VAL A 372 -0.39 3.07 8.92
C VAL A 372 0.47 1.86 8.53
N LEU A 373 0.40 1.40 7.27
CA LEU A 373 1.31 0.37 6.74
C LEU A 373 2.77 0.82 6.78
N ASP A 374 3.06 2.04 6.31
CA ASP A 374 4.40 2.65 6.35
C ASP A 374 4.92 2.72 7.79
N ALA A 375 4.07 3.10 8.74
CA ALA A 375 4.43 3.08 10.16
C ALA A 375 4.72 1.68 10.67
N GLY A 376 3.92 0.67 10.28
CA GLY A 376 4.18 -0.73 10.63
C GLY A 376 5.56 -1.20 10.15
N HIS A 377 5.98 -0.80 8.95
CA HIS A 377 7.32 -1.08 8.46
C HIS A 377 8.43 -0.46 9.33
N ALA A 378 8.30 0.82 9.67
CA ALA A 378 9.26 1.52 10.53
C ALA A 378 9.32 0.93 11.95
N VAL A 379 8.16 0.60 12.50
CA VAL A 379 8.00 -0.02 13.82
C VAL A 379 8.65 -1.40 13.87
N ALA A 380 8.50 -2.23 12.84
CA ALA A 380 9.15 -3.53 12.78
C ALA A 380 10.68 -3.42 12.79
N ASN A 381 11.26 -2.51 12.00
CA ASN A 381 12.71 -2.31 12.01
C ASN A 381 13.23 -1.87 13.37
N PHE A 382 12.56 -0.91 14.01
CA PHE A 382 12.88 -0.48 15.36
C PHE A 382 12.86 -1.65 16.36
N TRP A 383 11.78 -2.43 16.35
CA TRP A 383 11.59 -3.49 17.33
C TRP A 383 12.57 -4.65 17.13
N LEU A 384 12.80 -5.06 15.87
CA LEU A 384 13.76 -6.10 15.53
C LEU A 384 15.18 -5.70 15.93
N VAL A 385 15.58 -4.45 15.72
CA VAL A 385 16.91 -3.98 16.14
C VAL A 385 17.01 -3.85 17.66
N ALA A 386 15.95 -3.43 18.35
CA ALA A 386 15.92 -3.43 19.82
C ALA A 386 16.14 -4.84 20.37
N SER A 387 15.49 -5.84 19.77
CA SER A 387 15.64 -7.24 20.13
C SER A 387 17.00 -7.82 19.78
N ALA A 388 17.57 -7.45 18.63
CA ALA A 388 18.93 -7.84 18.26
C ALA A 388 19.98 -7.34 19.27
N LEU A 389 19.74 -6.17 19.87
CA LEU A 389 20.56 -5.58 20.93
C LEU A 389 20.14 -6.03 22.35
N SER A 390 19.16 -6.93 22.46
CA SER A 390 18.59 -7.44 23.71
C SER A 390 17.99 -6.37 24.64
N TRP A 391 17.47 -5.26 24.09
CA TRP A 391 16.75 -4.26 24.89
C TRP A 391 15.30 -4.71 25.16
N PRO A 392 14.84 -4.67 26.42
CA PRO A 392 13.45 -4.92 26.78
C PRO A 392 12.57 -3.77 26.28
N VAL A 393 12.06 -3.90 25.05
CA VAL A 393 11.14 -2.93 24.45
C VAL A 393 9.84 -3.61 24.09
N GLU A 394 8.72 -3.10 24.62
CA GLU A 394 7.39 -3.42 24.11
C GLU A 394 6.98 -2.38 23.08
N VAL A 395 6.53 -2.82 21.90
CA VAL A 395 5.82 -1.95 20.97
C VAL A 395 4.33 -2.21 21.10
N THR A 396 3.55 -1.13 21.24
CA THR A 396 2.12 -1.23 21.49
C THR A 396 1.30 -0.18 20.74
N PRO A 397 0.13 -0.57 20.19
CA PRO A 397 -0.89 0.35 19.74
C PRO A 397 -1.85 0.76 20.87
N PHE A 398 -1.63 0.34 22.12
CA PHE A 398 -2.53 0.58 23.25
C PHE A 398 -2.08 1.78 24.07
N PHE A 399 -2.74 2.91 23.82
CA PHE A 399 -2.51 4.19 24.46
C PHE A 399 -3.76 5.07 24.33
N ALA A 400 -3.91 6.04 25.24
CA ALA A 400 -4.88 7.11 25.09
C ALA A 400 -4.35 8.15 24.09
N ASP A 401 -4.93 8.22 22.89
CA ASP A 401 -4.48 9.12 21.82
C ASP A 401 -4.42 10.58 22.26
N PRO A 402 -5.47 11.17 22.90
CA PRO A 402 -5.44 12.58 23.29
C PRO A 402 -4.30 12.90 24.27
N GLU A 403 -3.98 11.97 25.18
CA GLU A 403 -2.92 12.16 26.16
C GLU A 403 -1.55 12.08 25.49
N VAL A 404 -1.30 11.05 24.68
CA VAL A 404 -0.02 10.92 23.97
C VAL A 404 0.20 12.09 23.02
N GLU A 405 -0.80 12.46 22.22
CA GLU A 405 -0.74 13.60 21.29
C GLU A 405 -0.42 14.91 22.03
N ALA A 406 -1.01 15.14 23.21
CA ALA A 406 -0.68 16.30 24.03
C ALA A 406 0.75 16.26 24.59
N LEU A 407 1.22 15.08 25.03
CA LEU A 407 2.56 14.91 25.59
C LEU A 407 3.67 15.15 24.55
N VAL A 408 3.44 14.81 23.29
CA VAL A 408 4.38 15.10 22.18
C VAL A 408 4.13 16.43 21.47
N GLY A 409 3.07 17.17 21.85
CA GLY A 409 2.76 18.50 21.29
C GLY A 409 2.20 18.47 19.86
N LEU A 410 1.41 17.45 19.52
CA LEU A 410 0.86 17.28 18.18
C LEU A 410 -0.48 18.01 17.98
N SER A 411 -0.70 18.43 16.72
CA SER A 411 -2.03 18.78 16.21
C SER A 411 -2.67 17.53 15.59
N PRO A 412 -3.76 16.98 16.17
CA PRO A 412 -4.30 15.68 15.76
C PRO A 412 -4.93 15.66 14.36
N ASP A 413 -5.21 16.82 13.77
CA ASP A 413 -5.69 16.93 12.39
C ASP A 413 -4.56 16.97 11.34
N GLU A 414 -3.32 17.20 11.77
CA GLU A 414 -2.15 17.23 10.89
C GLU A 414 -1.32 15.94 10.99
N GLU A 415 -1.11 15.49 12.23
CA GLU A 415 -0.19 14.42 12.57
C GLU A 415 -0.78 13.56 13.70
N GLY A 416 -0.89 12.25 13.46
CA GLY A 416 -1.52 11.31 14.38
C GLY A 416 -0.59 10.21 14.87
N VAL A 417 -0.75 9.80 16.13
CA VAL A 417 0.04 8.72 16.75
C VAL A 417 -0.51 7.35 16.34
N VAL A 418 0.37 6.42 15.98
CA VAL A 418 -0.02 5.07 15.52
C VAL A 418 0.56 3.94 16.36
N ALA A 419 1.74 4.12 16.95
CA ALA A 419 2.38 3.13 17.82
C ALA A 419 3.32 3.79 18.83
N VAL A 420 3.55 3.13 19.96
CA VAL A 420 4.52 3.55 20.97
C VAL A 420 5.44 2.38 21.34
N GLY A 421 6.75 2.61 21.36
CA GLY A 421 7.76 1.72 21.91
C GLY A 421 8.15 2.14 23.33
N VAL A 422 8.09 1.24 24.30
CA VAL A 422 8.35 1.50 25.72
C VAL A 422 9.51 0.64 26.18
N PHE A 423 10.60 1.28 26.62
CA PHE A 423 11.74 0.57 27.20
C PHE A 423 11.46 0.11 28.63
N GLY A 424 12.12 -0.98 29.03
CA GLY A 424 11.99 -1.59 30.35
C GLY A 424 10.88 -2.63 30.45
N ARG A 425 10.27 -3.03 29.32
CA ARG A 425 9.19 -4.03 29.29
C ARG A 425 9.50 -5.13 28.29
N LEU A 426 9.38 -6.39 28.71
CA LEU A 426 9.69 -7.50 27.83
C LEU A 426 8.55 -7.75 26.83
N PRO A 427 8.88 -8.03 25.56
CA PRO A 427 7.92 -8.58 24.61
C PRO A 427 7.22 -9.82 25.20
N GLY A 428 5.92 -9.93 24.99
CA GLY A 428 5.17 -11.12 25.39
C GLY A 428 4.63 -11.11 26.82
N GLU A 429 5.03 -10.16 27.68
CA GLU A 429 4.47 -10.05 29.03
C GLU A 429 2.98 -9.65 28.98
N PRO A 430 2.11 -10.33 29.75
CA PRO A 430 0.73 -9.90 29.92
C PRO A 430 0.65 -8.43 30.35
N ARG A 431 -0.29 -7.70 29.75
CA ARG A 431 -0.55 -6.31 30.11
C ARG A 431 -1.98 -6.17 30.61
N LEU A 432 -2.11 -5.79 31.86
CA LEU A 432 -3.35 -5.28 32.40
C LEU A 432 -3.54 -3.85 31.87
N LEU A 433 -4.61 -3.63 31.13
CA LEU A 433 -4.95 -2.37 30.49
C LEU A 433 -6.24 -1.83 31.11
N PRO A 434 -6.34 -0.50 31.32
CA PRO A 434 -7.60 0.12 31.72
C PRO A 434 -8.70 -0.16 30.70
N ALA A 435 -9.95 -0.03 31.14
CA ALA A 435 -11.05 0.12 30.19
C ALA A 435 -10.77 1.34 29.30
N PHE A 436 -11.21 1.25 28.04
CA PHE A 436 -11.12 2.36 27.10
C PHE A 436 -12.50 2.67 26.53
N SER A 437 -12.69 3.92 26.16
CA SER A 437 -13.79 4.34 25.31
C SER A 437 -13.24 4.91 24.01
N GLU A 438 -14.04 4.83 22.96
CA GLU A 438 -13.69 5.44 21.69
C GLU A 438 -14.09 6.90 21.70
N VAL A 439 -13.29 7.75 21.06
CA VAL A 439 -13.62 9.18 20.96
C VAL A 439 -14.89 9.35 20.11
N ARG A 440 -15.86 10.11 20.63
CA ARG A 440 -17.08 10.47 19.88
C ARG A 440 -16.72 11.39 18.72
N VAL A 441 -17.20 11.05 17.53
CA VAL A 441 -17.04 11.87 16.33
C VAL A 441 -18.43 12.36 15.94
N THR A 442 -18.69 13.66 16.12
CA THR A 442 -19.96 14.32 15.78
C THR A 442 -19.87 14.95 14.39
N GLY A 443 -20.90 14.79 13.56
CA GLY A 443 -20.97 15.43 12.23
C GLY A 443 -21.37 14.46 11.12
N ASP A 444 -21.51 15.00 9.90
CA ASP A 444 -21.74 14.22 8.69
C ASP A 444 -20.41 13.65 8.18
N TRP A 445 -20.10 12.41 8.57
CA TRP A 445 -18.85 11.72 8.25
C TRP A 445 -18.62 11.58 6.74
N GLU A 446 -19.67 11.60 5.92
CA GLU A 446 -19.56 11.43 4.46
C GLU A 446 -18.90 12.64 3.78
N ARG A 447 -18.82 13.80 4.47
CA ARG A 447 -18.20 15.02 3.95
C ARG A 447 -16.75 15.21 4.40
N GLU A 448 -16.28 14.40 5.35
CA GLU A 448 -14.92 14.53 5.89
C GLU A 448 -13.91 13.76 5.03
N GLU A 449 -12.66 14.25 5.00
CA GLU A 449 -11.58 13.54 4.32
C GLU A 449 -11.27 12.22 5.07
N LEU A 450 -11.40 11.09 4.36
CA LEU A 450 -11.43 9.75 4.97
C LEU A 450 -10.20 9.46 5.84
N THR A 451 -9.01 9.96 5.52
CA THR A 451 -7.80 9.67 6.29
C THR A 451 -7.86 10.24 7.70
N ARG A 452 -8.18 11.52 7.83
CA ARG A 452 -8.33 12.17 9.14
C ARG A 452 -9.53 11.63 9.90
N LEU A 453 -10.62 11.34 9.19
CA LEU A 453 -11.79 10.68 9.78
C LEU A 453 -11.41 9.30 10.33
N SER A 454 -10.73 8.45 9.56
CA SER A 454 -10.27 7.14 10.02
C SER A 454 -9.34 7.24 11.23
N HIS A 455 -8.43 8.22 11.26
CA HIS A 455 -7.63 8.47 12.46
C HIS A 455 -8.53 8.78 13.66
N ARG A 456 -9.42 9.77 13.57
CA ARG A 456 -10.33 10.17 14.65
C ARG A 456 -11.23 9.03 15.14
N LEU A 457 -11.83 8.27 14.22
CA LEU A 457 -12.71 7.14 14.53
C LEU A 457 -12.00 6.02 15.30
N THR A 458 -10.68 5.92 15.18
CA THR A 458 -9.86 4.87 15.80
C THR A 458 -9.13 5.31 17.06
N ARG A 459 -9.37 6.53 17.56
CA ARG A 459 -8.79 7.04 18.81
C ARG A 459 -9.45 6.39 20.03
N TRP A 460 -8.62 6.10 21.02
CA TRP A 460 -9.06 5.68 22.35
C TRP A 460 -8.72 6.73 23.40
N GLN A 461 -9.48 6.69 24.47
CA GLN A 461 -9.20 7.36 25.73
C GLN A 461 -9.46 6.35 26.86
N TRP A 462 -8.66 6.42 27.92
CA TRP A 462 -8.91 5.59 29.10
C TRP A 462 -10.18 6.04 29.81
N THR A 463 -10.92 5.09 30.39
CA THR A 463 -12.16 5.35 31.12
C THR A 463 -12.22 4.47 32.37
N GLU A 464 -13.08 4.84 33.30
CA GLU A 464 -13.48 3.95 34.39
C GLU A 464 -14.24 2.75 33.82
N GLY A 465 -13.93 1.56 34.33
CA GLY A 465 -14.53 0.30 33.91
C GLY A 465 -13.64 -0.90 34.22
N GLU A 466 -14.14 -2.08 33.87
CA GLU A 466 -13.40 -3.34 34.05
C GLU A 466 -12.12 -3.34 33.18
N PRO A 467 -10.93 -3.48 33.79
CA PRO A 467 -9.69 -3.60 33.04
C PRO A 467 -9.67 -4.91 32.25
N TRP A 468 -8.85 -4.95 31.21
CA TRP A 468 -8.70 -6.13 30.37
C TRP A 468 -7.24 -6.53 30.26
N VAL A 469 -6.98 -7.82 30.00
CA VAL A 469 -5.62 -8.33 29.90
C VAL A 469 -5.31 -8.66 28.45
N TRP A 470 -4.33 -7.94 27.89
CA TRP A 470 -3.69 -8.33 26.65
C TRP A 470 -2.61 -9.38 26.93
N GLN A 471 -2.70 -10.53 26.26
CA GLN A 471 -1.69 -11.58 26.34
C GLN A 471 -1.25 -11.97 24.92
N PRO A 472 -0.01 -11.63 24.53
CA PRO A 472 0.58 -12.11 23.30
C PRO A 472 0.68 -13.64 23.29
N ARG A 473 0.62 -14.25 22.10
CA ARG A 473 0.89 -15.68 21.94
C ARG A 473 2.37 -15.89 21.75
N TRP A 474 2.93 -16.80 22.54
CA TRP A 474 4.32 -17.22 22.40
C TRP A 474 4.36 -18.41 21.46
N VAL A 475 5.17 -18.30 20.41
CA VAL A 475 5.47 -19.43 19.52
C VAL A 475 6.88 -19.90 19.80
N ALA A 476 7.03 -21.20 20.07
CA ALA A 476 8.34 -21.81 20.13
C ALA A 476 8.92 -21.84 18.71
N THR A 477 9.80 -20.90 18.39
CA THR A 477 10.49 -20.89 17.10
C THR A 477 11.79 -21.67 17.20
N ALA A 478 12.08 -22.49 16.19
CA ALA A 478 13.38 -23.15 16.03
C ALA A 478 14.45 -22.18 15.50
N ALA A 479 14.25 -20.87 15.61
CA ALA A 479 15.04 -19.85 14.93
C ALA A 479 16.39 -19.59 15.63
N SER A 480 17.22 -20.62 15.71
CA SER A 480 18.67 -20.46 15.75
C SER A 480 19.18 -20.41 14.30
N GLY A 481 19.87 -19.34 13.94
CA GLY A 481 20.35 -19.18 12.56
C GLY A 481 21.40 -18.10 12.40
N HIS A 482 22.47 -18.44 11.68
CA HIS A 482 23.54 -17.53 11.27
C HIS A 482 23.15 -16.87 9.93
N GLY A 483 22.28 -15.85 10.00
CA GLY A 483 21.96 -15.00 8.85
C GLY A 483 22.91 -13.80 8.72
N PRO A 484 22.80 -13.00 7.65
CA PRO A 484 23.47 -11.69 7.60
C PRO A 484 23.00 -10.81 8.76
N ASP A 485 23.88 -9.90 9.20
CA ASP A 485 23.55 -8.95 10.26
C ASP A 485 22.27 -8.17 9.93
N LEU A 486 21.36 -8.09 10.91
CA LEU A 486 20.03 -7.50 10.72
C LEU A 486 20.11 -6.03 10.29
N LEU A 487 21.03 -5.25 10.87
CA LEU A 487 21.15 -3.84 10.53
C LEU A 487 21.66 -3.67 9.10
N GLN A 488 22.51 -4.58 8.61
CA GLN A 488 22.94 -4.62 7.22
C GLN A 488 21.78 -5.00 6.27
N LEU A 489 20.93 -5.96 6.66
CA LEU A 489 19.70 -6.26 5.90
C LEU A 489 18.81 -5.02 5.76
N ILE A 490 18.57 -4.29 6.86
CA ILE A 490 17.76 -3.05 6.87
C ILE A 490 18.42 -1.98 5.99
N LYS A 491 19.74 -1.75 6.12
CA LYS A 491 20.48 -0.78 5.29
C LYS A 491 20.37 -1.07 3.79
N ASN A 492 20.44 -2.36 3.42
CA ASN A 492 20.45 -2.82 2.03
C ASN A 492 19.05 -3.06 1.45
N ARG A 493 18.00 -3.07 2.27
CA ARG A 493 16.62 -3.31 1.83
C ARG A 493 16.18 -2.26 0.82
N ARG A 494 15.69 -2.70 -0.34
CA ARG A 494 15.11 -1.84 -1.39
C ARG A 494 13.87 -2.49 -1.98
N SER A 495 13.03 -1.67 -2.61
CA SER A 495 11.83 -2.11 -3.33
C SER A 495 12.18 -2.28 -4.81
N TYR A 496 12.28 -3.53 -5.27
CA TYR A 496 12.69 -3.87 -6.63
C TYR A 496 11.48 -4.06 -7.54
N ARG A 497 11.44 -3.34 -8.65
CA ARG A 497 10.29 -3.36 -9.58
C ARG A 497 10.51 -4.22 -10.83
N ARG A 498 11.68 -4.85 -10.94
CA ARG A 498 12.04 -5.73 -12.04
C ARG A 498 12.44 -7.07 -11.46
N PHE A 499 11.77 -8.12 -11.92
CA PHE A 499 12.07 -9.50 -11.56
C PHE A 499 12.41 -10.28 -12.83
N SER A 500 13.38 -11.17 -12.73
CA SER A 500 13.68 -12.17 -13.74
C SER A 500 12.64 -13.30 -13.71
N PRO A 501 12.47 -14.06 -14.81
CA PRO A 501 11.49 -15.14 -14.88
C PRO A 501 11.88 -16.38 -14.06
N GLN A 502 13.00 -16.35 -13.33
CA GLN A 502 13.48 -17.50 -12.56
C GLN A 502 12.49 -17.89 -11.44
N PRO A 503 12.33 -19.19 -11.16
CA PRO A 503 11.51 -19.67 -10.05
C PRO A 503 12.18 -19.40 -8.70
N LEU A 504 11.37 -19.41 -7.64
CA LEU A 504 11.82 -19.58 -6.26
C LEU A 504 12.32 -21.00 -6.05
N SER A 505 13.34 -21.18 -5.20
CA SER A 505 13.67 -22.53 -4.74
C SER A 505 12.74 -22.94 -3.60
N SER A 506 12.52 -24.25 -3.48
CA SER A 506 11.52 -24.86 -2.60
C SER A 506 11.64 -24.48 -1.12
N GLY A 507 12.83 -24.05 -0.69
CA GLY A 507 13.08 -23.59 0.69
C GLY A 507 12.84 -22.09 0.90
N GLN A 508 12.95 -21.25 -0.12
CA GLN A 508 12.94 -19.79 0.04
C GLN A 508 11.59 -19.26 0.54
N LEU A 509 10.48 -19.69 -0.07
CA LEU A 509 9.14 -19.27 0.36
C LEU A 509 8.81 -19.81 1.76
N ALA A 510 9.16 -21.06 2.04
CA ALA A 510 8.95 -21.67 3.35
C ALA A 510 9.73 -20.94 4.46
N THR A 511 11.02 -20.64 4.22
CA THR A 511 11.83 -19.85 5.16
C THR A 511 11.20 -18.50 5.42
N LEU A 512 10.79 -17.77 4.37
CA LEU A 512 10.15 -16.46 4.50
C LEU A 512 8.87 -16.51 5.35
N LEU A 513 7.98 -17.46 5.07
CA LEU A 513 6.74 -17.61 5.83
C LEU A 513 7.00 -18.03 7.29
N SER A 514 8.03 -18.83 7.55
CA SER A 514 8.43 -19.18 8.93
C SER A 514 8.86 -17.96 9.76
N ARG A 515 9.32 -16.88 9.13
CA ARG A 515 9.69 -15.64 9.83
C ARG A 515 8.47 -14.82 10.25
N LEU A 516 7.33 -15.00 9.60
CA LEU A 516 6.11 -14.25 9.90
C LEU A 516 5.48 -14.68 11.21
N GLU A 517 5.56 -15.96 11.55
CA GLU A 517 4.89 -16.55 12.71
C GLU A 517 5.25 -15.88 14.04
N PRO A 518 6.54 -15.76 14.43
CA PRO A 518 6.92 -15.07 15.66
C PRO A 518 6.39 -13.63 15.73
N MET A 519 6.44 -12.89 14.62
CA MET A 519 5.93 -11.52 14.58
C MET A 519 4.39 -11.49 14.69
N ALA A 520 3.69 -12.32 13.94
CA ALA A 520 2.22 -12.39 13.92
C ALA A 520 1.64 -12.78 15.28
N ALA A 521 2.32 -13.64 16.04
CA ALA A 521 1.87 -14.08 17.35
C ALA A 521 2.00 -13.00 18.44
N LEU A 522 2.97 -12.09 18.28
CA LEU A 522 3.27 -11.05 19.25
C LEU A 522 2.49 -9.75 19.04
N VAL A 523 2.23 -9.37 17.79
CA VAL A 523 1.58 -8.09 17.48
C VAL A 523 0.06 -8.15 17.73
N PRO A 524 -0.55 -7.15 18.41
CA PRO A 524 -1.98 -7.16 18.73
C PRO A 524 -2.96 -7.46 17.59
N GLY A 525 -2.67 -6.98 16.37
CA GLY A 525 -3.53 -7.23 15.21
C GLY A 525 -3.23 -8.53 14.46
N GLY A 526 -2.17 -9.25 14.81
CA GLY A 526 -1.62 -10.31 13.97
C GLY A 526 -2.58 -11.48 13.76
N THR A 527 -3.39 -11.82 14.76
CA THR A 527 -4.42 -12.87 14.64
C THR A 527 -5.60 -12.46 13.74
N GLY A 528 -5.76 -11.17 13.46
CA GLY A 528 -6.74 -10.63 12.51
C GLY A 528 -6.17 -10.40 11.12
N VAL A 529 -4.91 -10.79 10.85
CA VAL A 529 -4.28 -10.71 9.53
C VAL A 529 -4.23 -12.10 8.90
N GLU A 530 -5.02 -12.29 7.84
CA GLU A 530 -4.94 -13.49 7.01
C GLU A 530 -3.86 -13.32 5.94
N VAL A 531 -2.94 -14.29 5.84
CA VAL A 531 -1.86 -14.30 4.86
C VAL A 531 -2.09 -15.38 3.82
N ARG A 532 -1.99 -15.02 2.54
CA ARG A 532 -2.03 -15.95 1.41
C ARG A 532 -0.82 -15.73 0.50
N ALA A 533 -0.27 -16.81 -0.03
CA ALA A 533 0.77 -16.78 -1.05
C ALA A 533 0.17 -17.10 -2.42
N VAL A 534 0.30 -16.18 -3.37
CA VAL A 534 0.04 -16.45 -4.79
C VAL A 534 1.35 -16.92 -5.40
N VAL A 535 1.49 -18.23 -5.59
CA VAL A 535 2.67 -18.86 -6.19
C VAL A 535 2.51 -18.86 -7.71
N VAL A 536 3.43 -18.20 -8.40
CA VAL A 536 3.46 -18.14 -9.86
C VAL A 536 4.51 -19.10 -10.41
N ARG A 537 5.70 -19.14 -9.81
CA ARG A 537 6.83 -19.98 -10.21
C ARG A 537 7.66 -20.38 -8.98
N ASP A 538 7.66 -21.66 -8.67
CA ASP A 538 8.43 -22.29 -7.61
C ASP A 538 8.90 -23.67 -8.07
N GLU A 539 10.07 -24.11 -7.61
CA GLU A 539 10.68 -25.40 -8.01
C GLU A 539 9.92 -26.62 -7.47
N ALA A 540 9.27 -26.53 -6.31
CA ALA A 540 8.52 -27.63 -5.72
C ALA A 540 7.01 -27.38 -5.63
N LEU A 541 6.59 -26.12 -5.45
CA LEU A 541 5.18 -25.78 -5.34
C LEU A 541 4.57 -25.53 -6.72
N SER A 542 3.48 -26.25 -6.99
CA SER A 542 2.64 -25.98 -8.15
C SER A 542 2.12 -24.54 -8.14
N PRO A 543 1.96 -23.88 -9.30
CA PRO A 543 1.32 -22.57 -9.34
C PRO A 543 -0.10 -22.62 -8.75
N GLY A 544 -0.41 -21.64 -7.89
CA GLY A 544 -1.67 -21.62 -7.16
C GLY A 544 -1.79 -20.50 -6.13
N VAL A 545 -2.95 -20.43 -5.50
CA VAL A 545 -3.19 -19.63 -4.30
C VAL A 545 -3.14 -20.55 -3.10
N TYR A 546 -2.30 -20.20 -2.14
CA TYR A 546 -2.09 -20.94 -0.92
C TYR A 546 -2.43 -20.08 0.29
N ARG A 547 -3.18 -20.63 1.24
CA ARG A 547 -3.40 -20.04 2.54
C ARG A 547 -2.28 -20.46 3.47
N TRP A 548 -1.71 -19.50 4.20
CA TRP A 548 -0.73 -19.81 5.24
C TRP A 548 -1.44 -20.06 6.57
N TRP A 549 -1.09 -21.16 7.22
CA TRP A 549 -1.56 -21.49 8.57
C TRP A 549 -0.40 -21.40 9.58
N PRO A 550 -0.43 -20.41 10.49
CA PRO A 550 0.52 -20.32 11.61
C PRO A 550 0.41 -21.57 12.51
N GLY A 551 1.50 -22.00 13.16
CA GLY A 551 1.53 -23.10 14.13
C GLY A 551 1.70 -24.49 13.50
N GLU A 552 1.10 -24.74 12.34
CA GLU A 552 1.25 -26.00 11.59
C GLU A 552 2.39 -25.93 10.54
N GLY A 553 2.96 -24.73 10.33
CA GLY A 553 4.01 -24.48 9.33
C GLY A 553 3.56 -24.72 7.88
N GLY A 554 2.25 -24.86 7.65
CA GLY A 554 1.69 -25.37 6.41
C GLY A 554 1.18 -24.28 5.46
N LEU A 555 1.42 -24.48 4.17
CA LEU A 555 0.66 -23.84 3.10
C LEU A 555 -0.47 -24.79 2.68
N GLN A 556 -1.72 -24.35 2.83
CA GLN A 556 -2.89 -25.04 2.31
C GLN A 556 -3.19 -24.54 0.90
N LEU A 557 -3.18 -25.42 -0.11
CA LEU A 557 -3.64 -25.06 -1.45
C LEU A 557 -5.14 -24.70 -1.39
N VAL A 558 -5.46 -23.46 -1.73
CA VAL A 558 -6.85 -22.99 -1.89
C VAL A 558 -7.30 -23.26 -3.32
N LYS A 559 -6.43 -22.91 -4.28
CA LYS A 559 -6.76 -22.95 -5.70
C LYS A 559 -5.53 -23.23 -6.54
N SER A 560 -5.55 -24.27 -7.37
CA SER A 560 -4.49 -24.52 -8.36
C SER A 560 -4.69 -23.69 -9.62
N GLY A 561 -3.59 -23.29 -10.26
CA GLY A 561 -3.61 -22.58 -11.53
C GLY A 561 -2.55 -21.48 -11.66
N SER A 562 -2.38 -20.98 -12.89
CA SER A 562 -1.47 -19.87 -13.15
C SER A 562 -2.18 -18.53 -12.96
N PHE A 563 -1.79 -17.79 -11.94
CA PHE A 563 -2.46 -16.55 -11.53
C PHE A 563 -1.65 -15.27 -11.75
N GLY A 564 -0.44 -15.35 -12.33
CA GLY A 564 0.42 -14.17 -12.55
C GLY A 564 -0.27 -13.06 -13.35
N ARG A 565 -1.00 -13.41 -14.41
CA ARG A 565 -1.75 -12.43 -15.22
C ARG A 565 -2.99 -11.90 -14.52
N ALA A 566 -3.63 -12.69 -13.66
CA ALA A 566 -4.75 -12.22 -12.83
C ALA A 566 -4.25 -11.23 -11.78
N LEU A 567 -3.12 -11.54 -11.13
CA LEU A 567 -2.46 -10.66 -10.17
C LEU A 567 -2.02 -9.34 -10.81
N TYR A 568 -1.46 -9.39 -12.03
CA TYR A 568 -1.15 -8.20 -12.83
C TYR A 568 -2.37 -7.31 -13.08
N ARG A 569 -3.51 -7.89 -13.48
CA ARG A 569 -4.75 -7.14 -13.73
C ARG A 569 -5.27 -6.50 -12.44
N ALA A 570 -5.38 -7.32 -11.37
CA ALA A 570 -5.82 -6.85 -10.07
C ALA A 570 -4.90 -5.74 -9.55
N GLY A 571 -3.59 -5.84 -9.75
CA GLY A 571 -2.63 -4.80 -9.37
C GLY A 571 -2.51 -3.63 -10.34
N PHE A 572 -3.60 -3.24 -11.03
CA PHE A 572 -3.63 -2.10 -11.95
C PHE A 572 -2.55 -2.14 -13.04
N SER A 573 -2.32 -3.33 -13.62
CA SER A 573 -1.34 -3.52 -14.71
C SER A 573 0.10 -3.16 -14.33
N GLN A 574 0.48 -3.34 -13.06
CA GLN A 574 1.87 -3.23 -12.63
C GLN A 574 2.67 -4.46 -13.08
N GLU A 575 3.56 -4.29 -14.06
CA GLU A 575 4.36 -5.38 -14.67
C GLU A 575 5.14 -6.23 -13.65
N LEU A 576 5.56 -5.62 -12.52
CA LEU A 576 6.27 -6.33 -11.46
C LEU A 576 5.48 -7.53 -10.93
N LEU A 577 4.15 -7.47 -10.94
CA LEU A 577 3.28 -8.54 -10.42
C LEU A 577 3.13 -9.70 -11.39
N GLU A 578 3.18 -9.44 -12.70
CA GLU A 578 3.22 -10.51 -13.70
C GLU A 578 4.54 -11.27 -13.63
N ARG A 579 5.63 -10.52 -13.39
CA ARG A 579 7.00 -11.05 -13.33
C ARG A 579 7.39 -11.59 -11.96
N ALA A 580 6.60 -11.37 -10.91
CA ALA A 580 6.87 -11.95 -9.60
C ALA A 580 6.86 -13.48 -9.69
N ALA A 581 7.73 -14.14 -8.92
CA ALA A 581 7.74 -15.59 -8.76
C ALA A 581 6.71 -16.02 -7.71
N ALA A 582 6.49 -15.20 -6.69
CA ALA A 582 5.33 -15.29 -5.79
C ALA A 582 4.91 -13.91 -5.30
N ALA A 583 3.73 -13.81 -4.71
CA ALA A 583 3.30 -12.65 -3.94
C ALA A 583 2.67 -13.08 -2.61
N VAL A 584 3.12 -12.47 -1.51
CA VAL A 584 2.50 -12.64 -0.19
C VAL A 584 1.46 -11.55 -0.03
N VAL A 585 0.19 -11.92 0.13
CA VAL A 585 -0.95 -11.02 0.26
C VAL A 585 -1.48 -11.07 1.68
N PHE A 586 -1.68 -9.89 2.26
CA PHE A 586 -2.20 -9.68 3.60
C PHE A 586 -3.62 -9.11 3.51
N SER A 587 -4.53 -9.75 4.24
CA SER A 587 -5.94 -9.35 4.31
C SER A 587 -6.37 -9.22 5.77
N LEU A 588 -7.28 -8.29 6.05
CA LEU A 588 -7.79 -8.07 7.40
C LEU A 588 -9.11 -8.81 7.57
N ASP A 589 -9.20 -9.65 8.61
CA ASP A 589 -10.49 -10.12 9.13
C ASP A 589 -11.12 -9.00 9.96
N GLU A 590 -11.98 -8.23 9.29
CA GLU A 590 -12.60 -7.03 9.84
C GLU A 590 -13.48 -7.35 11.05
N GLN A 591 -14.14 -8.51 11.03
CA GLN A 591 -15.02 -8.93 12.10
C GLN A 591 -14.23 -9.28 13.36
N THR A 592 -13.17 -10.05 13.23
CA THR A 592 -12.30 -10.43 14.35
C THR A 592 -11.65 -9.17 14.95
N LEU A 593 -11.09 -8.30 14.11
CA LEU A 593 -10.46 -7.05 14.56
C LEU A 593 -11.46 -6.11 15.25
N ALA A 594 -12.64 -5.89 14.67
CA ALA A 594 -13.67 -5.04 15.27
C ALA A 594 -14.21 -5.61 16.58
N SER A 595 -14.36 -6.93 16.68
CA SER A 595 -14.85 -7.57 17.91
C SER A 595 -13.84 -7.55 19.05
N THR A 596 -12.54 -7.47 18.74
CA THR A 596 -11.45 -7.48 19.71
C THR A 596 -11.06 -6.07 20.13
N PHE A 597 -10.95 -5.14 19.18
CA PHE A 597 -10.38 -3.80 19.37
C PHE A 597 -11.34 -2.65 19.00
N GLY A 598 -12.62 -2.92 18.80
CA GLY A 598 -13.58 -1.90 18.34
C GLY A 598 -13.15 -1.27 17.01
N ARG A 599 -13.46 0.02 16.80
CA ARG A 599 -13.07 0.79 15.62
C ARG A 599 -11.56 0.79 15.39
N ARG A 600 -10.76 0.81 16.47
CA ARG A 600 -9.29 0.78 16.41
C ARG A 600 -8.75 -0.49 15.76
N GLY A 601 -9.54 -1.55 15.68
CA GLY A 601 -9.18 -2.79 15.00
C GLY A 601 -8.64 -2.59 13.58
N PHE A 602 -9.19 -1.63 12.82
CA PHE A 602 -8.68 -1.32 11.48
C PHE A 602 -7.24 -0.78 11.52
N ARG A 603 -6.95 0.17 12.42
CA ARG A 603 -5.58 0.72 12.61
C ARG A 603 -4.62 -0.36 13.08
N VAL A 604 -5.03 -1.17 14.05
CA VAL A 604 -4.22 -2.24 14.64
C VAL A 604 -3.89 -3.33 13.61
N GLY A 605 -4.85 -3.74 12.78
CA GLY A 605 -4.64 -4.69 11.70
C GLY A 605 -3.71 -4.17 10.60
N LEU A 606 -3.87 -2.91 10.18
CA LEU A 606 -2.96 -2.26 9.23
C LEU A 606 -1.53 -2.15 9.76
N LEU A 607 -1.37 -1.77 11.04
CA LEU A 607 -0.06 -1.66 11.67
C LEU A 607 0.62 -3.03 11.72
N ALA A 608 -0.09 -4.06 12.17
CA ALA A 608 0.39 -5.44 12.16
C ALA A 608 0.77 -5.91 10.75
N THR A 609 -0.04 -5.56 9.75
CA THR A 609 0.25 -5.89 8.34
C THR A 609 1.54 -5.24 7.84
N GLY A 610 1.79 -3.97 8.18
CA GLY A 610 3.03 -3.28 7.82
C GLY A 610 4.24 -3.93 8.50
N MET A 611 4.11 -4.34 9.76
CA MET A 611 5.18 -5.04 10.48
C MET A 611 5.51 -6.40 9.85
N LEU A 612 4.48 -7.19 9.51
CA LEU A 612 4.65 -8.46 8.80
C LEU A 612 5.24 -8.26 7.40
N GLY A 613 4.82 -7.21 6.70
CA GLY A 613 5.36 -6.82 5.41
C GLY A 613 6.85 -6.51 5.46
N GLU A 614 7.34 -5.86 6.52
CA GLU A 614 8.78 -5.63 6.68
C GLU A 614 9.54 -6.93 6.96
N VAL A 615 8.98 -7.83 7.75
CA VAL A 615 9.56 -9.16 7.95
C VAL A 615 9.67 -9.90 6.61
N VAL A 616 8.69 -9.80 5.71
CA VAL A 616 8.80 -10.34 4.33
C VAL A 616 9.97 -9.71 3.57
N TYR A 617 10.12 -8.38 3.62
CA TYR A 617 11.24 -7.70 2.96
C TYR A 617 12.60 -8.17 3.46
N LEU A 618 12.77 -8.25 4.79
CA LEU A 618 14.04 -8.64 5.41
C LEU A 618 14.32 -10.12 5.19
N ALA A 619 13.32 -10.99 5.30
CA ALA A 619 13.45 -12.42 5.04
C ALA A 619 13.75 -12.70 3.56
N ALA A 620 13.17 -11.92 2.63
CA ALA A 620 13.54 -12.00 1.21
C ALA A 620 15.04 -11.67 1.03
N GLY A 621 15.54 -10.63 1.69
CA GLY A 621 16.97 -10.30 1.68
C GLY A 621 17.85 -11.40 2.31
N GLU A 622 17.41 -12.00 3.41
CA GLU A 622 18.09 -13.14 4.08
C GLU A 622 18.31 -14.32 3.12
N VAL A 623 17.31 -14.63 2.27
CA VAL A 623 17.36 -15.78 1.35
C VAL A 623 17.75 -15.42 -0.08
N GLY A 624 18.31 -14.22 -0.30
CA GLY A 624 18.84 -13.78 -1.60
C GLY A 624 17.78 -13.40 -2.64
N LEU A 625 16.55 -13.10 -2.21
CA LEU A 625 15.47 -12.61 -3.05
C LEU A 625 15.35 -11.09 -3.02
N ARG A 626 14.60 -10.57 -3.98
CA ARG A 626 14.13 -9.20 -4.02
C ARG A 626 12.64 -9.13 -3.72
N ALA A 627 12.22 -8.01 -3.14
CA ALA A 627 10.84 -7.77 -2.75
C ALA A 627 10.34 -6.39 -3.18
N CYS A 628 9.04 -6.27 -3.39
CA CYS A 628 8.36 -4.99 -3.56
C CYS A 628 6.93 -5.04 -3.04
N GLY A 629 6.66 -4.19 -2.06
CA GLY A 629 5.33 -3.91 -1.53
C GLY A 629 4.47 -3.18 -2.55
N VAL A 630 3.21 -3.56 -2.63
CA VAL A 630 2.18 -2.96 -3.47
C VAL A 630 0.93 -2.75 -2.61
N GLY A 631 0.58 -1.49 -2.40
CA GLY A 631 -0.65 -1.10 -1.70
C GLY A 631 -1.81 -0.74 -2.62
N ALA A 632 -1.58 -0.65 -3.94
CA ALA A 632 -2.59 -0.27 -4.92
C ALA A 632 -2.96 -1.46 -5.80
N PHE A 633 -4.20 -1.92 -5.66
CA PHE A 633 -4.81 -2.99 -6.43
C PHE A 633 -6.34 -2.83 -6.37
N ALA A 634 -7.05 -3.46 -7.30
CA ALA A 634 -8.49 -3.59 -7.31
C ALA A 634 -8.91 -4.58 -6.22
N ASP A 635 -9.36 -4.07 -5.06
CA ASP A 635 -9.66 -4.87 -3.87
C ASP A 635 -10.60 -6.04 -4.18
N ASN A 636 -11.70 -5.79 -4.89
CA ASN A 636 -12.69 -6.83 -5.24
C ASN A 636 -12.12 -7.91 -6.17
N GLU A 637 -11.30 -7.52 -7.16
CA GLU A 637 -10.67 -8.49 -8.07
C GLU A 637 -9.65 -9.35 -7.33
N LEU A 638 -8.89 -8.75 -6.41
CA LEU A 638 -7.93 -9.48 -5.59
C LEU A 638 -8.64 -10.39 -4.58
N SER A 639 -9.73 -9.95 -3.96
CA SER A 639 -10.56 -10.80 -3.08
C SER A 639 -11.12 -12.01 -3.81
N ALA A 640 -11.65 -11.81 -5.02
CA ALA A 640 -12.17 -12.90 -5.85
C ALA A 640 -11.07 -13.86 -6.31
N LEU A 641 -9.89 -13.33 -6.68
CA LEU A 641 -8.73 -14.15 -7.05
C LEU A 641 -8.29 -15.05 -5.89
N LEU A 642 -8.27 -14.49 -4.68
CA LEU A 642 -7.80 -15.18 -3.49
C LEU A 642 -8.84 -16.10 -2.88
N GLU A 643 -10.13 -15.94 -3.21
CA GLU A 643 -11.27 -16.58 -2.55
C GLU A 643 -11.36 -16.16 -1.06
N LEU A 644 -11.29 -14.86 -0.79
CA LEU A 644 -11.39 -14.34 0.58
C LEU A 644 -12.82 -14.52 1.12
N PRO A 645 -12.97 -14.88 2.42
CA PRO A 645 -14.27 -14.91 3.08
C PRO A 645 -14.94 -13.53 3.07
N GLU A 646 -16.25 -13.51 3.24
CA GLU A 646 -16.99 -12.28 3.49
C GLU A 646 -16.49 -11.62 4.80
N GLY A 647 -16.35 -10.29 4.79
CA GLY A 647 -15.77 -9.55 5.91
C GLY A 647 -14.24 -9.56 5.98
N THR A 648 -13.58 -10.12 4.94
CA THR A 648 -12.12 -10.07 4.82
C THR A 648 -11.70 -9.22 3.61
N SER A 649 -10.83 -8.24 3.84
CA SER A 649 -10.38 -7.31 2.78
C SER A 649 -8.86 -7.32 2.59
N PRO A 650 -8.35 -7.42 1.34
CA PRO A 650 -6.92 -7.34 1.07
C PRO A 650 -6.45 -5.90 1.29
N VAL A 651 -5.36 -5.73 2.02
CA VAL A 651 -4.82 -4.40 2.37
C VAL A 651 -3.41 -4.16 1.87
N TYR A 652 -2.65 -5.24 1.66
CA TYR A 652 -1.26 -5.13 1.22
C TYR A 652 -0.79 -6.41 0.55
N LEU A 653 0.13 -6.31 -0.41
CA LEU A 653 0.86 -7.47 -0.91
C LEU A 653 2.33 -7.14 -1.13
N VAL A 654 3.19 -8.13 -1.01
CA VAL A 654 4.62 -8.04 -1.28
C VAL A 654 4.98 -9.03 -2.37
N ALA A 655 5.35 -8.51 -3.54
CA ALA A 655 5.84 -9.29 -4.66
C ALA A 655 7.27 -9.73 -4.42
N LEU A 656 7.59 -10.98 -4.77
CA LEU A 656 8.87 -11.63 -4.56
C LEU A 656 9.42 -12.17 -5.88
N GLY A 657 10.73 -12.07 -6.05
CA GLY A 657 11.41 -12.65 -7.20
C GLY A 657 12.93 -12.50 -7.13
N LYS A 658 13.61 -13.02 -8.15
CA LYS A 658 15.04 -12.79 -8.37
C LYS A 658 15.21 -11.58 -9.29
N GLU A 659 16.32 -10.88 -9.15
CA GLU A 659 16.66 -9.74 -10.02
C GLU A 659 16.98 -10.20 -11.45
#